data_AF-A0A4R2BH42-F1
#
_entry.id   AF-A0A4R2BH42-F1
#
_cell.length_a   1.000
_cell.length_b   1.000
_cell.length_c   1.000
_cell.angle_alpha   90.00
_cell.angle_beta   90.00
_cell.angle_gamma   90.00
#
_symmetry.space_group_name_H-M   'P 1'
#
loop_
_entity.id
_entity.type
_entity.pdbx_description
1 polymer ?
#
loop_
_entity_poly.entity_id
_entity_poly.type
_entity_poly.pdbx_seq_one_letter_code
_entity_poly.pdbx_strand_id
1 'polypeptide(L)'
;MKRFLAVFLCFVLCVSLFPLAAPSVKADYSSLPAFPGAEGFGYAAVGGRGGEVYHVTSYELTGPGTFHDALTTAGETPRTIVFDISGEITIPKIVVKGKSNITIAGQTASGDGVTIRGNNIRFIDCNDIVIRYVRFRMGKLSFNDDSMYFEDCQNVIIDHSSFSWGTDEVLSIKSKDYDNPKSKNITVQWSMISEGLLTHSMGGLIEMNTISMHHNLYAHNNDRNPKTKGQIDFVNNIVYNWGGFPYVAGGESGTKGYGNVVGNYFVAGKNSADPEYAIVRGNENYSVYIDNNRIDSNKNGILDGNDTGTGLIEAEKPSVVVEERFEYPPVHTQDPEVAYKHVLNHVGASLVRDAVDKRVIHDVRNQTGVIIGDENDVGGFPLLKKGKAPLDSDRDGMPDHWELAKGFNPADPEDRNGDANNNGYTNLEEYLNELAAPGFPADYPATPPSWSGQPFEPPVEPKPEPTPEPVESMDGEWVRNVVINDNSSNGTKNASLWSVEKDLQIGDYVAGDRLTGSKVYRFASIPDEIKGMEWIRSATVSRSSTSPDLISFYLAADADVYVAHDARIADKPEWLASSYEDTGKLITDDQPVEYNLYKKHYAAGSFVVMGANNSTSKMNYFAIVKPTGTEKVPLENSPSELTGKVIEDGAISLKWTPETGADRYLIYRSSSVDPVFKAIASSKTAEFKDTEVEKGAAYKYRVSALNAGGESPKSDVVEVFTFDSTQPRPNVPSGLSVPATKSLSVTLEWAPAENAISYTVYRAAEQNGNYTKIGSTSTAEYVDRNVTPSTTYYYKVTATGIGGESGKSESIKTTTNHPVILPEMPAGLSAGKISTSAFEIKWDSADNAESYTIYRKADGDSDFTRIDRTTAPHYIDDSISVSKTGYTYRVSAENEMGETEQSKELRIKMPVPQAPSDLKVGLVGESFVGLIWKSNGGENQVNIYREANGKVENVGYAKVNTFYDRTAEPGVEYTYYIKAMNASGESEMSNSVIVTPGFVTVLENYMEQFQKTGELSGPAFAQLSATLNQVKHHMNKGSKKQAITFMEKYADQLHSKTDQHPIQSEAKWILSHYAQLFIQKMKS
;
A
#
# COMPACT_ATOMS: atom_id res chain seq x y z
N MET A 1 -41.86 36.15 -65.42
CA MET A 1 -41.65 37.15 -64.36
C MET A 1 -42.53 37.03 -63.11
N LYS A 2 -43.29 35.94 -62.87
CA LYS A 2 -44.01 35.71 -61.59
C LYS A 2 -43.55 34.47 -60.77
N ARG A 3 -42.67 33.62 -61.32
CA ARG A 3 -42.08 32.48 -60.59
C ARG A 3 -40.70 32.77 -59.96
N PHE A 4 -40.05 33.87 -60.33
CA PHE A 4 -38.77 34.27 -59.72
C PHE A 4 -38.96 35.09 -58.43
N LEU A 5 -40.11 35.75 -58.24
CA LEU A 5 -40.35 36.59 -57.06
C LEU A 5 -40.81 35.79 -55.82
N ALA A 6 -41.45 34.63 -56.00
CA ALA A 6 -41.89 33.78 -54.90
C ALA A 6 -40.74 32.96 -54.29
N VAL A 7 -39.77 32.52 -55.10
CA VAL A 7 -38.60 31.78 -54.62
C VAL A 7 -37.63 32.72 -53.88
N PHE A 8 -37.53 33.99 -54.30
CA PHE A 8 -36.68 34.97 -53.62
C PHE A 8 -37.26 35.39 -52.24
N LEU A 9 -38.59 35.46 -52.09
CA LEU A 9 -39.21 35.84 -50.82
C LEU A 9 -39.15 34.71 -49.76
N CYS A 10 -39.22 33.44 -50.16
CA CYS A 10 -39.01 32.31 -49.24
C CYS A 10 -37.55 32.16 -48.82
N PHE A 11 -36.59 32.48 -49.69
CA PHE A 11 -35.17 32.40 -49.35
C PHE A 11 -34.75 33.51 -48.37
N VAL A 12 -35.36 34.69 -48.43
CA VAL A 12 -35.06 35.81 -47.50
C VAL A 12 -35.72 35.61 -46.13
N LEU A 13 -36.88 34.94 -46.03
CA LEU A 13 -37.52 34.67 -44.73
C LEU A 13 -36.89 33.50 -43.95
N CYS A 14 -36.21 32.56 -44.63
CA CYS A 14 -35.52 31.44 -43.96
C CYS A 14 -34.12 31.80 -43.42
N VAL A 15 -33.52 32.91 -43.88
CA VAL A 15 -32.18 33.34 -43.43
C VAL A 15 -32.23 34.33 -42.25
N SER A 16 -33.41 34.86 -41.90
CA SER A 16 -33.58 35.76 -40.74
C SER A 16 -33.94 35.06 -39.42
N LEU A 17 -33.88 33.73 -39.35
CA LEU A 17 -34.20 32.94 -38.15
C LEU A 17 -33.03 32.12 -37.58
N PHE A 18 -31.81 32.30 -38.09
CA PHE A 18 -30.62 31.82 -37.39
C PHE A 18 -30.09 32.95 -36.51
N PRO A 19 -29.92 32.76 -35.18
CA PRO A 19 -29.07 33.67 -34.44
C PRO A 19 -27.70 33.66 -35.11
N LEU A 20 -27.17 34.85 -35.40
CA LEU A 20 -25.73 35.00 -35.62
C LEU A 20 -25.08 34.46 -34.35
N ALA A 21 -24.58 33.22 -34.41
CA ALA A 21 -23.51 32.81 -33.53
C ALA A 21 -22.40 33.81 -33.82
N ALA A 22 -22.23 34.79 -32.94
CA ALA A 22 -20.97 35.49 -32.85
C ALA A 22 -19.90 34.40 -32.78
N PRO A 23 -18.73 34.53 -33.42
CA PRO A 23 -17.61 33.70 -33.05
C PRO A 23 -17.44 33.91 -31.54
N SER A 24 -17.90 32.94 -30.74
CA SER A 24 -17.47 32.84 -29.37
C SER A 24 -16.01 32.49 -29.50
N VAL A 25 -15.15 33.50 -29.51
CA VAL A 25 -13.86 33.34 -28.88
C VAL A 25 -14.21 33.00 -27.44
N LYS A 26 -14.39 31.69 -27.17
CA LYS A 26 -14.34 31.19 -25.81
C LYS A 26 -12.93 31.55 -25.36
N ALA A 27 -12.83 32.43 -24.37
CA ALA A 27 -11.57 32.60 -23.66
C ALA A 27 -11.11 31.20 -23.23
N ASP A 28 -9.86 30.88 -23.53
CA ASP A 28 -9.24 29.64 -23.10
C ASP A 28 -8.94 29.78 -21.60
N TYR A 29 -9.84 29.25 -20.77
CA TYR A 29 -9.69 29.27 -19.31
C TYR A 29 -8.60 28.30 -18.82
N SER A 30 -7.87 27.60 -19.69
CA SER A 30 -6.85 26.61 -19.31
C SER A 30 -5.62 27.18 -18.60
N SER A 31 -5.51 28.51 -18.45
CA SER A 31 -4.39 29.18 -17.77
C SER A 31 -4.77 30.06 -16.58
N LEU A 32 -6.07 30.21 -16.25
CA LEU A 32 -6.47 31.09 -15.14
C LEU A 32 -6.35 30.34 -13.81
N PRO A 33 -5.50 30.80 -12.86
CA PRO A 33 -5.39 30.16 -11.55
C PRO A 33 -6.73 30.17 -10.80
N ALA A 34 -6.94 29.23 -9.89
CA ALA A 34 -8.12 29.13 -9.03
C ALA A 34 -8.41 30.46 -8.32
N PHE A 35 -7.35 31.14 -7.88
CA PHE A 35 -7.34 32.48 -7.33
C PHE A 35 -5.91 33.06 -7.44
N PRO A 36 -5.71 34.39 -7.31
CA PRO A 36 -4.38 34.98 -7.22
C PRO A 36 -3.55 34.37 -6.08
N GLY A 37 -2.37 33.84 -6.40
CA GLY A 37 -1.49 33.11 -5.47
C GLY A 37 -1.73 31.60 -5.39
N ALA A 38 -2.60 31.03 -6.23
CA ALA A 38 -2.72 29.57 -6.41
C ALA A 38 -1.55 29.02 -7.24
N GLU A 39 -0.84 28.01 -6.74
CA GLU A 39 0.36 27.46 -7.37
C GLU A 39 0.38 25.92 -7.38
N GLY A 40 1.42 25.34 -7.99
CA GLY A 40 1.65 23.90 -8.02
C GLY A 40 0.64 23.13 -8.86
N PHE A 41 0.59 21.81 -8.70
CA PHE A 41 -0.22 20.91 -9.54
C PHE A 41 -1.72 21.25 -9.59
N GLY A 42 -2.31 21.71 -8.49
CA GLY A 42 -3.74 22.06 -8.39
C GLY A 42 -4.09 23.50 -8.73
N TYR A 43 -3.14 24.32 -9.21
CA TYR A 43 -3.34 25.77 -9.38
C TYR A 43 -4.54 26.14 -10.25
N ALA A 44 -4.92 25.29 -11.20
CA ALA A 44 -5.98 25.55 -12.18
C ALA A 44 -7.37 25.01 -11.77
N ALA A 45 -7.54 24.55 -10.52
CA ALA A 45 -8.83 24.08 -10.03
C ALA A 45 -9.92 25.15 -10.21
N VAL A 46 -11.00 24.81 -10.94
CA VAL A 46 -12.04 25.81 -11.29
C VAL A 46 -12.96 26.11 -10.11
N GLY A 47 -13.23 25.13 -9.25
CA GLY A 47 -14.15 25.28 -8.13
C GLY A 47 -15.56 25.66 -8.57
N GLY A 48 -16.23 26.51 -7.79
CA GLY A 48 -17.60 27.00 -8.01
C GLY A 48 -17.74 28.18 -8.98
N ARG A 49 -16.69 28.53 -9.75
CA ARG A 49 -16.68 29.68 -10.67
C ARG A 49 -17.86 29.65 -11.65
N GLY A 50 -18.50 30.81 -11.85
CA GLY A 50 -19.62 30.97 -12.79
C GLY A 50 -20.92 30.28 -12.35
N GLY A 51 -21.00 29.88 -11.08
CA GLY A 51 -22.01 28.98 -10.56
C GLY A 51 -23.17 29.61 -9.78
N GLU A 52 -23.82 28.77 -8.99
CA GLU A 52 -24.76 29.17 -7.94
C GLU A 52 -24.03 29.44 -6.61
N VAL A 53 -24.68 30.19 -5.73
CA VAL A 53 -24.20 30.43 -4.36
C VAL A 53 -25.08 29.71 -3.36
N TYR A 54 -24.44 28.94 -2.48
CA TYR A 54 -25.10 28.27 -1.38
C TYR A 54 -24.70 28.93 -0.06
N HIS A 55 -25.69 29.40 0.69
CA HIS A 55 -25.48 30.04 1.98
C HIS A 55 -25.64 29.05 3.13
N VAL A 56 -24.58 28.88 3.91
CA VAL A 56 -24.64 28.20 5.21
C VAL A 56 -25.23 29.17 6.23
N THR A 57 -26.43 28.88 6.71
CA THR A 57 -27.24 29.72 7.61
C THR A 57 -27.62 29.02 8.91
N SER A 58 -27.36 27.71 9.01
CA SER A 58 -27.84 26.87 10.10
C SER A 58 -26.72 26.07 10.78
N TYR A 59 -26.80 25.95 12.10
CA TYR A 59 -25.94 25.08 12.92
C TYR A 59 -26.51 23.67 13.09
N GLU A 60 -27.67 23.38 12.48
CA GLU A 60 -28.24 22.04 12.50
C GLU A 60 -27.33 21.04 11.77
N LEU A 61 -27.42 19.76 12.14
CA LEU A 61 -26.54 18.71 11.60
C LEU A 61 -26.77 18.44 10.11
N THR A 62 -28.02 18.51 9.65
CA THR A 62 -28.45 18.18 8.27
C THR A 62 -29.66 19.02 7.87
N GLY A 63 -29.95 19.08 6.57
CA GLY A 63 -31.09 19.79 6.01
C GLY A 63 -30.74 21.17 5.45
N PRO A 64 -31.70 21.87 4.82
CA PRO A 64 -31.43 23.12 4.10
C PRO A 64 -30.73 24.18 4.98
N GLY A 65 -29.75 24.85 4.39
CA GLY A 65 -28.93 25.89 5.06
C GLY A 65 -27.79 25.34 5.93
N THR A 66 -27.60 24.03 6.01
CA THR A 66 -26.48 23.42 6.77
C THR A 66 -25.27 23.18 5.88
N PHE A 67 -24.07 23.10 6.48
CA PHE A 67 -22.85 22.76 5.73
C PHE A 67 -22.89 21.34 5.14
N HIS A 68 -23.54 20.40 5.82
CA HIS A 68 -23.81 19.07 5.28
C HIS A 68 -24.61 19.15 3.98
N ASP A 69 -25.72 19.90 3.98
CA ASP A 69 -26.58 20.04 2.81
C ASP A 69 -25.88 20.77 1.66
N ALA A 70 -25.08 21.80 1.96
CA ALA A 70 -24.26 22.52 0.99
C ALA A 70 -23.39 21.60 0.13
N LEU A 71 -22.78 20.58 0.74
CA LEU A 71 -21.92 19.60 0.08
C LEU A 71 -22.70 18.42 -0.53
N THR A 72 -23.68 17.88 0.18
CA THR A 72 -24.38 16.65 -0.24
C THR A 72 -25.44 16.88 -1.32
N THR A 73 -25.93 18.11 -1.47
CA THR A 73 -26.91 18.48 -2.51
C THR A 73 -26.29 19.13 -3.74
N ALA A 74 -24.96 19.32 -3.77
CA ALA A 74 -24.29 19.88 -4.95
C ALA A 74 -24.59 19.03 -6.20
N GLY A 75 -25.04 19.69 -7.26
CA GLY A 75 -25.39 19.10 -8.54
C GLY A 75 -24.30 19.34 -9.58
N GLU A 76 -24.70 19.36 -10.87
CA GLU A 76 -23.80 19.66 -11.99
C GLU A 76 -23.47 21.16 -12.11
N THR A 77 -24.33 22.04 -11.59
CA THR A 77 -24.07 23.48 -11.55
C THR A 77 -22.92 23.74 -10.58
N PRO A 78 -21.85 24.46 -11.00
CA PRO A 78 -20.78 24.87 -10.10
C PRO A 78 -21.36 25.60 -8.88
N ARG A 79 -20.79 25.37 -7.70
CA ARG A 79 -21.33 25.91 -6.45
C ARG A 79 -20.25 26.56 -5.60
N THR A 80 -20.47 27.82 -5.25
CA THR A 80 -19.69 28.52 -4.23
C THR A 80 -20.46 28.52 -2.91
N ILE A 81 -19.85 27.95 -1.88
CA ILE A 81 -20.41 27.85 -0.53
C ILE A 81 -19.87 29.02 0.30
N VAL A 82 -20.78 29.89 0.75
CA VAL A 82 -20.50 31.05 1.61
C VAL A 82 -21.14 30.89 2.99
N PHE A 83 -20.63 31.61 3.98
CA PHE A 83 -21.01 31.44 5.38
C PHE A 83 -21.69 32.71 5.95
N ASP A 84 -23.01 32.65 6.10
CA ASP A 84 -23.80 33.70 6.79
C ASP A 84 -23.64 33.59 8.33
N ILE A 85 -23.19 32.43 8.80
CA ILE A 85 -22.92 32.12 10.21
C ILE A 85 -21.42 31.88 10.46
N SER A 86 -21.03 31.94 11.72
CA SER A 86 -19.64 31.81 12.17
C SER A 86 -19.56 31.04 13.49
N GLY A 87 -18.35 30.66 13.88
CA GLY A 87 -18.09 29.82 15.03
C GLY A 87 -18.09 28.33 14.71
N GLU A 88 -18.45 27.51 15.69
CA GLU A 88 -18.43 26.05 15.58
C GLU A 88 -19.67 25.54 14.82
N ILE A 89 -19.45 24.74 13.77
CA ILE A 89 -20.47 24.02 13.01
C ILE A 89 -20.21 22.52 13.20
N THR A 90 -21.15 21.84 13.86
CA THR A 90 -21.06 20.40 14.07
C THR A 90 -21.61 19.65 12.87
N ILE A 91 -20.90 18.62 12.40
CA ILE A 91 -21.27 17.81 11.26
C ILE A 91 -21.40 16.32 11.62
N PRO A 92 -22.31 15.58 10.95
CA PRO A 92 -22.24 14.14 10.89
C PRO A 92 -21.11 13.72 9.93
N LYS A 93 -21.01 12.43 9.61
CA LYS A 93 -20.12 11.99 8.53
C LYS A 93 -20.63 12.54 7.19
N ILE A 94 -19.76 13.21 6.43
CA ILE A 94 -20.08 13.71 5.11
C ILE A 94 -19.28 12.91 4.08
N VAL A 95 -19.99 12.29 3.13
CA VAL A 95 -19.36 11.66 1.96
C VAL A 95 -19.83 12.39 0.72
N VAL A 96 -18.92 13.15 0.13
CA VAL A 96 -19.09 13.84 -1.15
C VAL A 96 -18.56 12.89 -2.22
N LYS A 97 -19.46 12.21 -2.92
CA LYS A 97 -19.07 11.25 -3.97
C LYS A 97 -19.54 11.70 -5.33
N GLY A 98 -18.61 11.79 -6.30
CA GLY A 98 -18.92 12.13 -7.69
C GLY A 98 -19.42 13.56 -7.90
N LYS A 99 -19.25 14.45 -6.92
CA LYS A 99 -19.69 15.86 -6.99
C LYS A 99 -18.46 16.75 -7.20
N SER A 100 -18.50 17.62 -8.20
CA SER A 100 -17.37 18.41 -8.67
C SER A 100 -17.72 19.90 -8.73
N ASN A 101 -16.74 20.77 -9.02
CA ASN A 101 -16.94 22.21 -9.20
C ASN A 101 -17.45 22.93 -7.93
N ILE A 102 -16.76 22.72 -6.80
CA ILE A 102 -17.17 23.25 -5.49
C ILE A 102 -16.09 24.18 -4.94
N THR A 103 -16.47 25.41 -4.58
CA THR A 103 -15.65 26.30 -3.76
C THR A 103 -16.23 26.39 -2.34
N ILE A 104 -15.42 26.13 -1.33
CA ILE A 104 -15.75 26.39 0.09
C ILE A 104 -15.00 27.65 0.51
N ALA A 105 -15.72 28.77 0.62
CA ALA A 105 -15.16 30.10 0.86
C ALA A 105 -15.27 30.52 2.34
N GLY A 106 -14.42 29.94 3.20
CA GLY A 106 -14.41 30.21 4.64
C GLY A 106 -14.14 31.68 5.01
N GLN A 107 -13.46 32.44 4.14
CA GLN A 107 -13.17 33.86 4.34
C GLN A 107 -14.42 34.76 4.37
N THR A 108 -15.58 34.26 3.91
CA THR A 108 -16.86 34.98 4.00
C THR A 108 -17.44 34.99 5.41
N ALA A 109 -17.01 34.07 6.29
CA ALA A 109 -17.49 33.98 7.65
C ALA A 109 -17.07 35.20 8.49
N SER A 110 -18.05 35.90 9.04
CA SER A 110 -17.82 37.02 9.97
C SER A 110 -17.26 36.58 11.34
N GLY A 111 -16.89 37.54 12.21
CA GLY A 111 -16.46 37.24 13.58
C GLY A 111 -15.12 36.51 13.62
N ASP A 112 -15.03 35.45 14.41
CA ASP A 112 -13.82 34.63 14.51
C ASP A 112 -13.74 33.52 13.42
N GLY A 113 -14.50 33.62 12.33
CA GLY A 113 -14.54 32.64 11.23
C GLY A 113 -15.27 31.34 11.57
N VAL A 114 -15.11 30.28 10.76
CA VAL A 114 -15.75 28.96 10.98
C VAL A 114 -14.77 27.85 11.37
N THR A 115 -15.21 27.01 12.31
CA THR A 115 -14.61 25.71 12.61
C THR A 115 -15.64 24.61 12.36
N ILE A 116 -15.30 23.66 11.50
CA ILE A 116 -16.07 22.44 11.28
C ILE A 116 -15.59 21.40 12.28
N ARG A 117 -16.53 20.90 13.08
CA ARG A 117 -16.31 19.89 14.12
C ARG A 117 -17.19 18.68 13.89
N GLY A 118 -16.75 17.51 14.30
CA GLY A 118 -17.59 16.32 14.36
C GLY A 118 -16.92 15.17 13.65
N ASN A 119 -17.67 14.41 12.86
CA ASN A 119 -17.13 13.30 12.10
C ASN A 119 -16.39 13.79 10.84
N ASN A 120 -15.79 12.88 10.07
CA ASN A 120 -14.97 13.23 8.92
C ASN A 120 -15.76 13.65 7.68
N ILE A 121 -15.04 14.33 6.77
CA ILE A 121 -15.47 14.67 5.42
C ILE A 121 -14.62 13.89 4.44
N ARG A 122 -15.28 13.18 3.52
CA ARG A 122 -14.63 12.41 2.45
C ARG A 122 -15.06 12.92 1.09
N PHE A 123 -14.09 13.34 0.27
CA PHE A 123 -14.27 13.57 -1.16
C PHE A 123 -13.80 12.32 -1.91
N ILE A 124 -14.68 11.74 -2.73
CA ILE A 124 -14.44 10.49 -3.45
C ILE A 124 -14.88 10.69 -4.90
N ASP A 125 -14.01 10.40 -5.87
CA ASP A 125 -14.30 10.57 -7.30
C ASP A 125 -14.74 12.03 -7.64
N CYS A 126 -14.16 13.03 -6.98
CA CYS A 126 -14.51 14.45 -7.12
C CYS A 126 -13.48 15.21 -7.98
N ASN A 127 -13.92 16.24 -8.72
CA ASN A 127 -13.01 17.11 -9.47
C ASN A 127 -13.26 18.59 -9.16
N ASP A 128 -12.26 19.44 -9.38
CA ASP A 128 -12.39 20.91 -9.33
C ASP A 128 -12.93 21.39 -7.97
N ILE A 129 -12.14 21.15 -6.92
CA ILE A 129 -12.48 21.49 -5.54
C ILE A 129 -11.53 22.57 -5.02
N VAL A 130 -12.09 23.66 -4.51
CA VAL A 130 -11.34 24.77 -3.90
C VAL A 130 -11.78 24.92 -2.44
N ILE A 131 -10.85 24.87 -1.48
CA ILE A 131 -11.15 25.04 -0.05
C ILE A 131 -10.25 26.13 0.54
N ARG A 132 -10.85 27.17 1.13
CA ARG A 132 -10.08 28.31 1.68
C ARG A 132 -10.56 28.75 3.06
N TYR A 133 -9.61 29.06 3.96
CA TYR A 133 -9.86 29.69 5.27
C TYR A 133 -10.86 28.99 6.20
N VAL A 134 -10.89 27.65 6.18
CA VAL A 134 -11.71 26.84 7.09
C VAL A 134 -10.84 26.06 8.07
N ARG A 135 -11.33 25.89 9.30
CA ARG A 135 -10.72 24.99 10.28
C ARG A 135 -11.51 23.68 10.36
N PHE A 136 -10.84 22.55 10.27
CA PHE A 136 -11.40 21.21 10.44
C PHE A 136 -10.79 20.59 11.70
N ARG A 137 -11.62 20.34 12.71
CA ARG A 137 -11.18 19.80 14.00
C ARG A 137 -12.07 18.63 14.39
N MET A 138 -11.57 17.40 14.20
CA MET A 138 -12.36 16.21 14.50
C MET A 138 -12.51 15.99 16.01
N GLY A 139 -11.38 15.99 16.72
CA GLY A 139 -11.33 15.67 18.15
C GLY A 139 -11.49 14.18 18.41
N LYS A 140 -11.38 13.77 19.67
CA LYS A 140 -11.50 12.36 20.04
C LYS A 140 -12.95 11.88 19.95
N LEU A 141 -13.15 10.81 19.21
CA LEU A 141 -14.44 10.12 19.05
C LEU A 141 -14.34 8.66 19.51
N SER A 142 -15.46 7.93 19.47
CA SER A 142 -15.49 6.49 19.80
C SER A 142 -14.87 5.58 18.74
N PHE A 143 -14.39 6.15 17.63
CA PHE A 143 -13.73 5.49 16.52
C PHE A 143 -12.56 6.34 16.04
N ASN A 144 -11.65 5.72 15.27
CA ASN A 144 -10.54 6.41 14.65
C ASN A 144 -10.83 6.73 13.18
N ASP A 145 -10.49 7.94 12.74
CA ASP A 145 -10.63 8.35 11.34
C ASP A 145 -9.80 9.62 11.07
N ASP A 146 -9.80 10.03 9.81
CA ASP A 146 -9.10 11.22 9.35
C ASP A 146 -9.92 12.48 9.59
N SER A 147 -9.27 13.63 9.85
CA SER A 147 -10.05 14.89 9.91
C SER A 147 -10.63 15.24 8.53
N MET A 148 -9.87 15.01 7.46
CA MET A 148 -10.34 15.13 6.07
C MET A 148 -9.63 14.12 5.16
N TYR A 149 -10.37 13.61 4.17
CA TYR A 149 -9.92 12.55 3.28
C TYR A 149 -10.33 12.81 1.82
N PHE A 150 -9.37 12.66 0.89
CA PHE A 150 -9.59 12.68 -0.55
C PHE A 150 -9.17 11.34 -1.18
N GLU A 151 -10.03 10.78 -2.03
CA GLU A 151 -9.78 9.55 -2.80
C GLU A 151 -10.20 9.73 -4.26
N ASP A 152 -9.30 9.37 -5.17
CA ASP A 152 -9.53 9.41 -6.62
C ASP A 152 -10.04 10.79 -7.12
N CYS A 153 -9.50 11.89 -6.55
CA CYS A 153 -9.94 13.26 -6.82
C CYS A 153 -8.96 14.03 -7.72
N GLN A 154 -9.46 14.92 -8.58
CA GLN A 154 -8.63 15.68 -9.52
C GLN A 154 -8.83 17.19 -9.43
N ASN A 155 -7.81 17.97 -9.78
CA ASN A 155 -7.87 19.44 -9.79
C ASN A 155 -8.37 19.99 -8.44
N VAL A 156 -7.59 19.78 -7.38
CA VAL A 156 -7.97 20.18 -6.03
C VAL A 156 -6.95 21.19 -5.50
N ILE A 157 -7.43 22.28 -4.89
CA ILE A 157 -6.59 23.20 -4.14
C ILE A 157 -7.16 23.46 -2.74
N ILE A 158 -6.31 23.23 -1.73
CA ILE A 158 -6.57 23.56 -0.34
C ILE A 158 -5.61 24.67 0.05
N ASP A 159 -6.14 25.82 0.43
CA ASP A 159 -5.39 27.03 0.71
C ASP A 159 -5.78 27.59 2.08
N HIS A 160 -4.79 28.00 2.87
CA HIS A 160 -5.05 28.70 4.13
C HIS A 160 -6.06 28.01 5.06
N SER A 161 -6.03 26.68 5.15
CA SER A 161 -6.95 25.92 5.98
C SER A 161 -6.21 25.19 7.09
N SER A 162 -6.84 25.01 8.25
CA SER A 162 -6.22 24.36 9.40
C SER A 162 -6.92 23.04 9.70
N PHE A 163 -6.14 21.98 9.85
CA PHE A 163 -6.61 20.63 10.12
C PHE A 163 -5.97 20.15 11.41
N SER A 164 -6.77 19.63 12.35
CA SER A 164 -6.22 19.06 13.57
C SER A 164 -7.08 17.98 14.20
N TRP A 165 -6.45 17.25 15.13
CA TRP A 165 -7.10 16.28 16.01
C TRP A 165 -7.72 15.09 15.26
N GLY A 166 -7.10 14.68 14.15
CA GLY A 166 -7.33 13.38 13.54
C GLY A 166 -6.91 12.27 14.50
N THR A 167 -7.65 11.16 14.54
CA THR A 167 -7.32 10.00 15.38
C THR A 167 -6.78 8.82 14.56
N ASP A 168 -6.81 8.95 13.24
CA ASP A 168 -5.99 8.23 12.28
C ASP A 168 -5.02 9.25 11.60
N GLU A 169 -5.29 9.75 10.39
CA GLU A 169 -4.55 10.89 9.82
C GLU A 169 -5.20 12.26 10.09
N VAL A 170 -4.43 13.34 10.01
CA VAL A 170 -5.03 14.68 9.98
C VAL A 170 -5.59 14.98 8.58
N LEU A 171 -4.79 14.82 7.53
CA LEU A 171 -5.21 15.04 6.14
C LEU A 171 -4.64 13.97 5.20
N SER A 172 -5.50 13.16 4.59
CA SER A 172 -5.09 12.14 3.61
C SER A 172 -5.59 12.42 2.20
N ILE A 173 -4.74 12.14 1.22
CA ILE A 173 -5.00 12.28 -0.21
C ILE A 173 -4.45 11.03 -0.91
N LYS A 174 -5.33 10.20 -1.48
CA LYS A 174 -4.96 8.88 -1.97
C LYS A 174 -5.58 8.57 -3.34
N SER A 175 -5.00 7.61 -4.06
CA SER A 175 -5.69 6.86 -5.10
C SER A 175 -6.07 5.47 -4.59
N LYS A 176 -7.19 4.92 -5.03
CA LYS A 176 -7.66 3.58 -4.61
C LYS A 176 -6.94 2.45 -5.34
N ASP A 177 -6.70 2.64 -6.64
CA ASP A 177 -6.01 1.70 -7.51
C ASP A 177 -4.53 2.10 -7.61
N TYR A 178 -3.65 1.25 -7.09
CA TYR A 178 -2.21 1.50 -7.03
C TYR A 178 -1.55 1.36 -8.41
N ASP A 179 -2.12 0.53 -9.29
CA ASP A 179 -1.58 0.29 -10.63
C ASP A 179 -2.09 1.33 -11.64
N ASN A 180 -3.19 2.00 -11.32
CA ASN A 180 -3.81 3.03 -12.15
C ASN A 180 -4.34 4.20 -11.30
N PRO A 181 -3.44 5.04 -10.75
CA PRO A 181 -3.84 6.13 -9.87
C PRO A 181 -4.72 7.16 -10.58
N LYS A 182 -5.82 7.55 -9.92
CA LYS A 182 -6.81 8.48 -10.48
C LYS A 182 -6.77 9.87 -9.89
N SER A 183 -6.30 10.01 -8.66
CA SER A 183 -6.06 11.35 -8.14
C SER A 183 -5.06 12.04 -9.08
N LYS A 184 -5.20 13.37 -9.35
CA LYS A 184 -4.23 14.24 -10.10
C LYS A 184 -4.44 15.72 -9.98
N ASN A 185 -3.37 16.48 -10.16
CA ASN A 185 -3.39 17.93 -10.13
C ASN A 185 -3.89 18.47 -8.77
N ILE A 186 -3.17 18.18 -7.70
CA ILE A 186 -3.58 18.59 -6.35
C ILE A 186 -2.54 19.53 -5.74
N THR A 187 -2.98 20.62 -5.11
CA THR A 187 -2.14 21.49 -4.29
C THR A 187 -2.69 21.61 -2.87
N VAL A 188 -1.83 21.46 -1.88
CA VAL A 188 -2.08 21.95 -0.51
C VAL A 188 -1.06 23.05 -0.24
N GLN A 189 -1.56 24.26 0.02
CA GLN A 189 -0.71 25.43 0.23
C GLN A 189 -1.12 26.23 1.44
N TRP A 190 -0.15 26.86 2.10
CA TRP A 190 -0.36 27.78 3.23
C TRP A 190 -1.27 27.20 4.32
N SER A 191 -1.30 25.87 4.48
CA SER A 191 -2.24 25.16 5.34
C SER A 191 -1.54 24.51 6.54
N MET A 192 -2.28 24.34 7.64
CA MET A 192 -1.77 23.77 8.88
C MET A 192 -2.31 22.34 9.04
N ILE A 193 -1.41 21.38 9.27
CA ILE A 193 -1.70 19.96 9.50
C ILE A 193 -1.08 19.60 10.85
N SER A 194 -1.87 19.66 11.92
CA SER A 194 -1.30 19.59 13.27
C SER A 194 -2.06 18.72 14.27
N GLU A 195 -1.35 18.25 15.29
CA GLU A 195 -1.93 17.60 16.47
C GLU A 195 -2.82 16.39 16.13
N GLY A 196 -2.33 15.45 15.31
CA GLY A 196 -2.88 14.09 15.28
C GLY A 196 -2.88 13.51 16.69
N LEU A 197 -3.97 12.90 17.13
CA LEU A 197 -4.14 12.43 18.51
C LEU A 197 -3.52 11.03 18.69
N LEU A 198 -2.83 10.84 19.81
CA LEU A 198 -2.35 9.51 20.22
C LEU A 198 -3.51 8.52 20.41
N THR A 199 -3.31 7.23 20.15
CA THR A 199 -2.03 6.54 19.93
C THR A 199 -1.60 6.40 18.47
N HIS A 200 -2.44 6.79 17.51
CA HIS A 200 -2.15 6.74 16.08
C HIS A 200 -2.06 8.16 15.49
N SER A 201 -1.21 9.00 16.08
CA SER A 201 -1.03 10.40 15.70
C SER A 201 -0.30 10.53 14.35
N MET A 202 -1.02 10.77 13.25
CA MET A 202 -0.43 10.83 11.90
C MET A 202 -0.74 12.16 11.20
N GLY A 203 0.24 12.73 10.49
CA GLY A 203 0.04 13.95 9.69
C GLY A 203 -0.82 13.69 8.44
N GLY A 204 -0.41 12.76 7.59
CA GLY A 204 -1.16 12.45 6.37
C GLY A 204 -0.54 11.38 5.47
N LEU A 205 -1.41 10.58 4.84
CA LEU A 205 -1.07 9.72 3.72
C LEU A 205 -1.25 10.49 2.42
N ILE A 206 -0.15 10.74 1.72
CA ILE A 206 -0.11 11.46 0.45
C ILE A 206 0.35 10.48 -0.63
N GLU A 207 -0.60 9.71 -1.16
CA GLU A 207 -0.29 8.54 -1.95
C GLU A 207 -0.81 8.65 -3.39
N MET A 208 0.11 8.40 -4.32
CA MET A 208 -0.14 7.99 -5.70
C MET A 208 -0.87 9.02 -6.52
N ASN A 209 -0.13 10.09 -6.74
CA ASN A 209 -0.58 11.19 -7.54
C ASN A 209 0.57 12.12 -7.97
N THR A 210 0.31 13.09 -8.83
CA THR A 210 0.93 14.42 -8.91
C THR A 210 0.33 15.37 -7.86
N ILE A 211 1.15 15.80 -6.90
CA ILE A 211 0.74 16.73 -5.83
C ILE A 211 1.83 17.73 -5.47
N SER A 212 1.44 18.98 -5.26
CA SER A 212 2.30 20.01 -4.67
C SER A 212 1.86 20.26 -3.22
N MET A 213 2.81 20.23 -2.30
CA MET A 213 2.62 20.65 -0.92
C MET A 213 3.64 21.73 -0.62
N HIS A 214 3.20 22.99 -0.52
CA HIS A 214 4.13 24.09 -0.25
C HIS A 214 3.65 25.10 0.78
N HIS A 215 4.61 25.69 1.50
CA HIS A 215 4.34 26.70 2.53
C HIS A 215 3.37 26.22 3.62
N ASN A 216 3.32 24.91 3.88
CA ASN A 216 2.48 24.33 4.92
C ASN A 216 3.23 24.19 6.24
N LEU A 217 2.46 24.01 7.32
CA LEU A 217 2.97 23.66 8.64
C LEU A 217 2.47 22.29 9.06
N TYR A 218 3.39 21.34 9.23
CA TYR A 218 3.17 20.10 9.96
C TYR A 218 3.69 20.27 11.39
N ALA A 219 2.83 20.05 12.38
CA ALA A 219 3.23 20.21 13.78
C ALA A 219 2.60 19.17 14.70
N HIS A 220 3.38 18.59 15.62
CA HIS A 220 2.86 17.74 16.69
C HIS A 220 2.14 16.46 16.22
N ASN A 221 2.55 15.88 15.09
CA ASN A 221 2.11 14.54 14.68
C ASN A 221 3.24 13.53 14.90
N ASN A 222 2.91 12.34 15.39
CA ASN A 222 3.93 11.32 15.69
C ASN A 222 4.63 10.81 14.43
N ASP A 223 3.92 10.59 13.33
CA ASP A 223 4.45 10.00 12.11
C ASP A 223 3.73 10.58 10.88
N ARG A 224 4.23 10.29 9.67
CA ARG A 224 3.66 10.64 8.36
C ARG A 224 3.49 12.15 8.22
N ASN A 225 4.60 12.89 8.25
CA ASN A 225 4.62 14.34 8.12
C ASN A 225 5.24 14.85 6.80
N PRO A 226 4.73 14.49 5.60
CA PRO A 226 3.77 13.44 5.23
C PRO A 226 4.42 12.06 5.02
N LYS A 227 3.61 11.01 4.80
CA LYS A 227 4.07 9.78 4.11
C LYS A 227 3.69 9.83 2.64
N THR A 228 4.66 9.59 1.77
CA THR A 228 4.54 9.92 0.35
C THR A 228 4.77 8.71 -0.56
N LYS A 229 4.02 8.67 -1.67
CA LYS A 229 4.18 7.75 -2.81
C LYS A 229 3.72 8.46 -4.10
N GLY A 230 4.24 8.08 -5.27
CA GLY A 230 3.95 8.81 -6.51
C GLY A 230 4.80 10.08 -6.68
N GLN A 231 4.31 11.06 -7.42
CA GLN A 231 4.99 12.31 -7.77
C GLN A 231 4.63 13.44 -6.80
N ILE A 232 5.59 13.90 -5.99
CA ILE A 232 5.34 14.94 -4.99
C ILE A 232 6.35 16.08 -5.07
N ASP A 233 5.84 17.32 -5.07
CA ASP A 233 6.64 18.54 -4.90
C ASP A 233 6.44 19.06 -3.47
N PHE A 234 7.40 18.80 -2.57
CA PHE A 234 7.36 19.19 -1.15
C PHE A 234 8.31 20.37 -0.92
N VAL A 235 7.78 21.60 -0.96
CA VAL A 235 8.57 22.83 -1.07
C VAL A 235 8.26 23.84 0.04
N ASN A 236 9.28 24.37 0.72
CA ASN A 236 9.13 25.44 1.72
C ASN A 236 8.12 25.15 2.86
N ASN A 237 7.96 23.89 3.25
CA ASN A 237 7.15 23.51 4.40
C ASN A 237 7.97 23.56 5.69
N ILE A 238 7.27 23.74 6.81
CA ILE A 238 7.80 23.53 8.16
C ILE A 238 7.30 22.20 8.68
N VAL A 239 8.20 21.36 9.18
CA VAL A 239 7.87 20.13 9.91
C VAL A 239 8.44 20.23 11.31
N TYR A 240 7.58 20.31 12.32
CA TYR A 240 7.97 20.56 13.71
C TYR A 240 7.46 19.48 14.67
N ASN A 241 8.33 19.07 15.59
CA ASN A 241 8.02 18.16 16.69
C ASN A 241 7.32 16.87 16.23
N TRP A 242 7.89 16.21 15.22
CA TRP A 242 7.50 14.85 14.88
C TRP A 242 7.76 13.92 16.08
N GLY A 243 7.11 12.75 16.12
CA GLY A 243 7.36 11.73 17.14
C GLY A 243 8.41 10.74 16.66
N GLY A 244 7.98 9.74 15.91
CA GLY A 244 8.88 8.80 15.23
C GLY A 244 9.40 9.35 13.90
N PHE A 245 8.50 9.84 13.03
CA PHE A 245 8.86 10.02 11.62
C PHE A 245 8.41 11.40 11.06
N PRO A 246 9.36 12.18 10.49
CA PRO A 246 9.08 13.40 9.76
C PRO A 246 8.55 13.06 8.35
N TYR A 247 9.33 13.31 7.29
CA TYR A 247 8.96 12.96 5.92
C TYR A 247 9.25 11.48 5.65
N VAL A 248 8.22 10.69 5.33
CA VAL A 248 8.36 9.25 5.03
C VAL A 248 8.35 9.03 3.52
N ALA A 249 9.47 8.52 2.98
CA ALA A 249 9.68 8.28 1.56
C ALA A 249 9.33 6.84 1.17
N GLY A 250 8.06 6.56 0.86
CA GLY A 250 7.60 5.22 0.44
C GLY A 250 7.30 4.25 1.60
N GLY A 251 8.21 4.12 2.58
CA GLY A 251 8.11 3.14 3.66
C GLY A 251 8.47 1.72 3.21
N GLU A 252 7.84 0.67 3.75
CA GLU A 252 8.05 -0.73 3.31
C GLU A 252 7.30 -1.08 2.00
N SER A 253 6.84 -0.08 1.25
CA SER A 253 6.06 -0.29 0.03
C SER A 253 6.97 -0.54 -1.16
N GLY A 254 6.65 -1.53 -2.00
CA GLY A 254 7.25 -1.70 -3.33
C GLY A 254 6.74 -0.70 -4.38
N THR A 255 6.01 0.33 -3.97
CA THR A 255 5.41 1.33 -4.87
C THR A 255 6.42 2.43 -5.16
N LYS A 256 6.55 2.83 -6.43
CA LYS A 256 7.50 3.88 -6.82
C LYS A 256 7.10 5.27 -6.33
N GLY A 257 8.10 6.09 -6.04
CA GLY A 257 7.93 7.50 -5.69
C GLY A 257 8.99 8.39 -6.31
N TYR A 258 8.63 9.64 -6.61
CA TYR A 258 9.44 10.65 -7.28
C TYR A 258 9.20 11.99 -6.58
N GLY A 259 10.00 12.28 -5.55
CA GLY A 259 9.80 13.44 -4.68
C GLY A 259 10.82 14.56 -4.92
N ASN A 260 10.38 15.80 -4.99
CA ASN A 260 11.22 16.97 -4.75
C ASN A 260 11.05 17.39 -3.28
N VAL A 261 12.14 17.49 -2.52
CA VAL A 261 12.15 18.01 -1.15
C VAL A 261 13.06 19.23 -1.14
N VAL A 262 12.48 20.42 -1.24
CA VAL A 262 13.24 21.66 -1.52
C VAL A 262 12.88 22.78 -0.54
N GLY A 263 13.87 23.47 0.03
CA GLY A 263 13.62 24.70 0.79
C GLY A 263 12.87 24.51 2.12
N ASN A 264 12.73 23.28 2.62
CA ASN A 264 11.94 22.98 3.83
C ASN A 264 12.75 23.23 5.10
N TYR A 265 12.05 23.44 6.22
CA TYR A 265 12.65 23.55 7.55
C TYR A 265 12.11 22.46 8.48
N PHE A 266 12.96 21.52 8.85
CA PHE A 266 12.67 20.46 9.80
C PHE A 266 13.21 20.85 11.18
N VAL A 267 12.32 20.98 12.16
CA VAL A 267 12.67 21.44 13.52
C VAL A 267 12.28 20.37 14.53
N ALA A 268 13.28 19.77 15.17
CA ALA A 268 13.06 18.75 16.18
C ALA A 268 12.43 19.36 17.43
N GLY A 269 11.41 18.69 17.96
CA GLY A 269 10.77 19.07 19.22
C GLY A 269 11.03 18.07 20.33
N LYS A 270 10.31 18.24 21.44
CA LYS A 270 10.43 17.39 22.64
C LYS A 270 10.19 15.91 22.35
N ASN A 271 9.29 15.60 21.40
CA ASN A 271 8.88 14.24 21.05
C ASN A 271 9.77 13.60 19.97
N SER A 272 10.57 14.37 19.24
CA SER A 272 11.27 13.89 18.03
C SER A 272 12.32 12.84 18.35
N ALA A 273 12.10 11.63 17.87
CA ALA A 273 13.08 10.57 17.80
C ALA A 273 14.05 10.85 16.64
N ASP A 274 15.30 10.40 16.82
CA ASP A 274 16.38 10.40 15.82
C ASP A 274 16.42 11.66 14.95
N PRO A 275 16.56 12.84 15.60
CA PRO A 275 16.31 14.12 14.97
C PRO A 275 17.35 14.53 13.93
N GLU A 276 18.39 13.71 13.71
CA GLU A 276 19.41 13.91 12.69
C GLU A 276 18.92 13.65 11.25
N TYR A 277 17.81 12.93 11.07
CA TYR A 277 17.24 12.62 9.76
C TYR A 277 15.87 13.28 9.57
N ALA A 278 15.60 13.81 8.37
CA ALA A 278 14.29 14.36 8.03
C ALA A 278 13.58 13.60 6.91
N ILE A 279 14.32 12.85 6.08
CA ILE A 279 13.77 11.96 5.05
C ILE A 279 14.06 10.54 5.49
N VAL A 280 13.02 9.80 5.86
CA VAL A 280 13.16 8.50 6.53
C VAL A 280 12.35 7.41 5.83
N ARG A 281 12.72 6.16 6.12
CA ARG A 281 12.11 4.92 5.61
C ARG A 281 12.02 4.90 4.10
N GLY A 282 13.11 5.33 3.46
CA GLY A 282 13.35 5.17 2.03
C GLY A 282 13.54 3.72 1.63
N ASN A 283 13.52 3.49 0.32
CA ASN A 283 13.90 2.23 -0.29
C ASN A 283 14.30 2.48 -1.76
N GLU A 284 14.75 1.43 -2.45
CA GLU A 284 15.15 1.46 -3.86
C GLU A 284 14.07 1.91 -4.86
N ASN A 285 12.78 1.89 -4.47
CA ASN A 285 11.66 2.32 -5.31
C ASN A 285 11.34 3.81 -5.17
N TYR A 286 11.94 4.52 -4.21
CA TYR A 286 11.67 5.94 -3.99
C TYR A 286 12.85 6.81 -4.41
N SER A 287 12.69 7.54 -5.51
CA SER A 287 13.64 8.54 -6.00
C SER A 287 13.34 9.93 -5.42
N VAL A 288 14.36 10.62 -4.94
CA VAL A 288 14.23 11.93 -4.30
C VAL A 288 15.28 12.93 -4.80
N TYR A 289 14.83 14.11 -5.19
CA TYR A 289 15.66 15.29 -5.37
C TYR A 289 15.61 16.13 -4.10
N ILE A 290 16.77 16.56 -3.61
CA ILE A 290 16.89 17.37 -2.38
C ILE A 290 17.69 18.63 -2.68
N ASP A 291 17.21 19.78 -2.19
CA ASP A 291 17.95 21.04 -2.31
C ASP A 291 17.58 22.05 -1.22
N ASN A 292 18.58 22.78 -0.74
CA ASN A 292 18.46 23.90 0.20
C ASN A 292 17.51 23.66 1.38
N ASN A 293 17.58 22.51 2.06
CA ASN A 293 16.75 22.24 3.25
C ASN A 293 17.50 22.62 4.53
N ARG A 294 16.78 22.79 5.65
CA ARG A 294 17.36 22.93 6.99
C ARG A 294 16.87 21.84 7.91
N ILE A 295 17.76 21.33 8.74
CA ILE A 295 17.41 20.51 9.90
C ILE A 295 17.99 21.10 11.17
N ASP A 296 17.11 21.37 12.14
CA ASP A 296 17.44 21.77 13.51
C ASP A 296 17.17 20.58 14.43
N SER A 297 18.22 19.81 14.73
CA SER A 297 18.12 18.54 15.43
C SER A 297 18.43 18.60 16.93
N ASN A 298 18.97 19.74 17.40
CA ASN A 298 19.64 19.84 18.69
C ASN A 298 18.69 20.11 19.87
N LYS A 299 17.44 20.53 19.60
CA LYS A 299 16.38 20.83 20.58
C LYS A 299 16.79 21.88 21.64
N ASN A 300 17.63 22.84 21.27
CA ASN A 300 18.14 23.86 22.17
C ASN A 300 17.17 25.06 22.37
N GLY A 301 16.05 25.09 21.63
CA GLY A 301 15.07 26.18 21.68
C GLY A 301 15.42 27.40 20.83
N ILE A 302 16.46 27.31 20.01
CA ILE A 302 16.95 28.36 19.11
C ILE A 302 16.85 27.83 17.69
N LEU A 303 16.22 28.58 16.79
CA LEU A 303 16.16 28.20 15.38
C LEU A 303 17.53 28.43 14.71
N ASP A 304 18.38 27.40 14.73
CA ASP A 304 19.76 27.44 14.19
C ASP A 304 20.11 26.22 13.31
N GLY A 305 19.08 25.59 12.74
CA GLY A 305 19.22 24.47 11.81
C GLY A 305 20.12 24.77 10.61
N ASN A 306 20.78 23.71 10.11
CA ASN A 306 21.76 23.80 9.02
C ASN A 306 21.33 22.93 7.83
N ASP A 307 21.91 23.21 6.67
CA ASP A 307 21.80 22.32 5.51
C ASP A 307 22.81 21.18 5.61
N THR A 308 22.32 19.94 5.63
CA THR A 308 23.14 18.73 5.69
C THR A 308 23.22 18.00 4.34
N GLY A 309 22.62 18.53 3.27
CA GLY A 309 22.53 17.89 1.97
C GLY A 309 21.94 16.48 2.08
N THR A 310 22.61 15.48 1.52
CA THR A 310 22.19 14.06 1.60
C THR A 310 22.25 13.49 3.02
N GLY A 311 22.92 14.16 3.97
CA GLY A 311 22.90 13.79 5.38
C GLY A 311 21.51 13.90 6.03
N LEU A 312 20.55 14.52 5.34
CA LEU A 312 19.14 14.58 5.73
C LEU A 312 18.42 13.22 5.63
N ILE A 313 18.98 12.27 4.85
CA ILE A 313 18.38 10.97 4.56
C ILE A 313 18.84 9.93 5.57
N GLU A 314 17.90 9.13 6.08
CA GLU A 314 18.18 8.01 6.98
C GLU A 314 19.18 7.03 6.38
N ALA A 315 20.29 6.80 7.08
CA ALA A 315 21.38 5.96 6.58
C ALA A 315 21.00 4.48 6.45
N GLU A 316 20.15 3.96 7.36
CA GLU A 316 19.76 2.55 7.39
C GLU A 316 18.69 2.20 6.35
N LYS A 317 17.93 3.20 5.87
CA LYS A 317 16.85 3.04 4.89
C LYS A 317 16.87 4.19 3.89
N PRO A 318 17.91 4.29 3.04
CA PRO A 318 18.08 5.42 2.17
C PRO A 318 17.08 5.40 1.01
N SER A 319 16.65 6.59 0.58
CA SER A 319 16.01 6.79 -0.72
C SER A 319 17.06 6.88 -1.84
N VAL A 320 16.63 6.68 -3.09
CA VAL A 320 17.48 6.88 -4.27
C VAL A 320 17.60 8.38 -4.55
N VAL A 321 18.77 8.97 -4.30
CA VAL A 321 19.01 10.39 -4.58
C VAL A 321 19.23 10.60 -6.08
N VAL A 322 18.55 11.59 -6.66
CA VAL A 322 18.75 12.01 -8.07
C VAL A 322 19.40 13.38 -8.14
N GLU A 323 20.18 13.63 -9.18
CA GLU A 323 20.93 14.89 -9.35
C GLU A 323 20.06 16.03 -9.90
N GLU A 324 19.04 15.72 -10.68
CA GLU A 324 18.17 16.70 -11.33
C GLU A 324 16.80 16.76 -10.63
N ARG A 325 16.29 17.98 -10.47
CA ARG A 325 14.93 18.22 -9.95
C ARG A 325 13.91 17.62 -10.92
N PHE A 326 12.91 16.94 -10.39
CA PHE A 326 11.78 16.49 -11.21
C PHE A 326 11.00 17.70 -11.71
N GLU A 327 10.77 17.76 -13.03
CA GLU A 327 10.03 18.83 -13.69
C GLU A 327 8.53 18.75 -13.34
N TYR A 328 8.14 19.53 -12.34
CA TYR A 328 6.76 19.69 -11.87
C TYR A 328 6.30 21.15 -12.02
N PRO A 329 4.99 21.43 -11.98
CA PRO A 329 4.49 22.79 -11.95
C PRO A 329 5.15 23.58 -10.80
N PRO A 330 5.85 24.69 -11.12
CA PRO A 330 6.68 25.40 -10.17
C PRO A 330 5.84 26.13 -9.12
N VAL A 331 6.46 26.31 -7.96
CA VAL A 331 5.98 27.18 -6.88
C VAL A 331 7.03 28.24 -6.60
N HIS A 332 6.63 29.43 -6.12
CA HIS A 332 7.58 30.46 -5.71
C HIS A 332 8.41 29.95 -4.53
N THR A 333 9.62 29.51 -4.84
CA THR A 333 10.53 28.90 -3.86
C THR A 333 11.36 29.99 -3.21
N GLN A 334 11.38 30.02 -1.88
CA GLN A 334 12.13 30.97 -1.05
C GLN A 334 13.24 30.26 -0.29
N ASP A 335 14.20 31.00 0.26
CA ASP A 335 15.12 30.44 1.23
C ASP A 335 14.35 29.95 2.48
N PRO A 336 14.75 28.82 3.09
CA PRO A 336 14.04 28.22 4.24
C PRO A 336 13.77 29.20 5.37
N GLU A 337 14.68 30.11 5.67
CA GLU A 337 14.55 31.10 6.76
C GLU A 337 13.50 32.19 6.44
N VAL A 338 13.32 32.52 5.16
CA VAL A 338 12.28 33.45 4.70
C VAL A 338 10.93 32.74 4.70
N ALA A 339 10.88 31.55 4.09
CA ALA A 339 9.71 30.69 4.09
C ALA A 339 9.21 30.42 5.52
N TYR A 340 10.10 30.09 6.45
CA TYR A 340 9.74 29.84 7.86
C TYR A 340 8.97 31.02 8.47
N LYS A 341 9.44 32.25 8.25
CA LYS A 341 8.78 33.46 8.77
C LYS A 341 7.43 33.68 8.09
N HIS A 342 7.36 33.52 6.77
CA HIS A 342 6.12 33.69 6.02
C HIS A 342 5.08 32.67 6.43
N VAL A 343 5.42 31.38 6.44
CA VAL A 343 4.53 30.29 6.86
C VAL A 343 3.99 30.58 8.26
N LEU A 344 4.82 30.87 9.26
CA LEU A 344 4.30 31.13 10.62
C LEU A 344 3.48 32.41 10.77
N ASN A 345 3.55 33.35 9.82
CA ASN A 345 2.71 34.54 9.81
C ASN A 345 1.42 34.32 9.04
N HIS A 346 1.41 33.44 8.04
CA HIS A 346 0.34 33.35 7.03
C HIS A 346 -0.35 31.97 6.93
N VAL A 347 0.17 30.90 7.54
CA VAL A 347 -0.40 29.54 7.47
C VAL A 347 -1.74 29.35 8.21
N GLY A 348 -2.54 28.40 7.74
CA GLY A 348 -3.84 28.03 8.30
C GLY A 348 -4.91 29.08 8.00
N ALA A 349 -6.01 29.08 8.75
CA ALA A 349 -7.09 30.07 8.64
C ALA A 349 -6.63 31.46 9.15
N SER A 350 -5.71 32.08 8.41
CA SER A 350 -4.83 33.14 8.88
C SER A 350 -5.47 34.52 8.95
N LEU A 351 -6.58 34.74 8.23
CA LEU A 351 -7.37 35.97 8.34
C LEU A 351 -7.85 36.17 9.79
N VAL A 352 -8.33 35.10 10.43
CA VAL A 352 -8.69 35.10 11.85
C VAL A 352 -8.38 33.74 12.49
N ARG A 353 -7.20 33.63 13.13
CA ARG A 353 -6.79 32.43 13.85
C ARG A 353 -7.46 32.28 15.21
N ASP A 354 -7.89 31.06 15.53
CA ASP A 354 -8.33 30.70 16.87
C ASP A 354 -7.18 30.44 17.84
N ALA A 355 -7.55 30.12 19.07
CA ALA A 355 -6.65 29.76 20.16
C ALA A 355 -5.71 28.59 19.83
N VAL A 356 -6.18 27.62 19.06
CA VAL A 356 -5.42 26.40 18.78
C VAL A 356 -4.34 26.70 17.74
N ASP A 357 -4.70 27.34 16.62
CA ASP A 357 -3.71 27.73 15.60
C ASP A 357 -2.64 28.67 16.18
N LYS A 358 -3.05 29.61 17.03
CA LYS A 358 -2.13 30.53 17.73
C LYS A 358 -1.18 29.79 18.67
N ARG A 359 -1.67 28.80 19.42
CA ARG A 359 -0.85 27.96 20.30
C ARG A 359 0.16 27.16 19.48
N VAL A 360 -0.28 26.48 18.42
CA VAL A 360 0.61 25.67 17.57
C VAL A 360 1.73 26.53 16.97
N ILE A 361 1.40 27.72 16.45
CA ILE A 361 2.42 28.66 15.93
C ILE A 361 3.37 29.13 17.04
N HIS A 362 2.84 29.44 18.22
CA HIS A 362 3.67 29.81 19.38
C HIS A 362 4.62 28.68 19.77
N ASP A 363 4.14 27.44 19.79
CA ASP A 363 4.95 26.26 20.10
C ASP A 363 6.05 26.03 19.08
N VAL A 364 5.79 26.25 17.79
CA VAL A 364 6.82 26.16 16.74
C VAL A 364 7.88 27.25 16.90
N ARG A 365 7.48 28.49 17.17
CA ARG A 365 8.41 29.62 17.34
C ARG A 365 9.34 29.44 18.54
N ASN A 366 8.82 28.85 19.62
CA ASN A 366 9.54 28.71 20.89
C ASN A 366 10.08 27.29 21.12
N GLN A 367 9.82 26.36 20.19
CA GLN A 367 10.15 24.94 20.28
C GLN A 367 9.62 24.26 21.58
N THR A 368 8.43 24.63 22.04
CA THR A 368 7.89 24.22 23.35
C THR A 368 6.82 23.14 23.34
N GLY A 369 6.19 22.89 22.19
CA GLY A 369 4.99 22.06 22.13
C GLY A 369 5.24 20.56 22.30
N VAL A 370 4.16 19.80 22.42
CA VAL A 370 4.17 18.35 22.62
C VAL A 370 3.09 17.66 21.78
N ILE A 371 3.30 16.39 21.47
CA ILE A 371 2.24 15.54 20.89
C ILE A 371 1.22 15.17 21.96
N ILE A 372 -0.06 15.38 21.66
CA ILE A 372 -1.19 15.19 22.59
C ILE A 372 -1.99 13.92 22.30
N GLY A 373 -2.75 13.42 23.28
CA GLY A 373 -3.60 12.24 23.12
C GLY A 373 -5.10 12.51 23.21
N ASP A 374 -5.47 13.75 23.50
CA ASP A 374 -6.85 14.22 23.66
C ASP A 374 -6.85 15.73 23.48
N GLU A 375 -7.85 16.30 22.79
CA GLU A 375 -7.93 17.75 22.61
C GLU A 375 -8.03 18.51 23.96
N ASN A 376 -8.55 17.84 25.00
CA ASN A 376 -8.66 18.42 26.34
C ASN A 376 -7.31 18.55 27.05
N ASP A 377 -6.26 17.86 26.58
CA ASP A 377 -4.90 18.01 27.12
C ASP A 377 -4.41 19.47 27.00
N VAL A 378 -4.97 20.22 26.05
CA VAL A 378 -4.57 21.58 25.69
C VAL A 378 -5.74 22.56 25.69
N GLY A 379 -6.80 22.25 26.46
CA GLY A 379 -7.93 23.16 26.71
C GLY A 379 -9.19 22.89 25.87
N GLY A 380 -9.17 21.92 24.95
CA GLY A 380 -10.32 21.51 24.16
C GLY A 380 -10.71 22.49 23.04
N PHE A 381 -11.93 22.35 22.54
CA PHE A 381 -12.48 23.20 21.47
C PHE A 381 -12.59 24.66 21.92
N PRO A 382 -12.04 25.63 21.15
CA PRO A 382 -12.05 27.03 21.55
C PRO A 382 -13.44 27.66 21.37
N LEU A 383 -13.80 28.56 22.30
CA LEU A 383 -14.99 29.39 22.14
C LEU A 383 -14.74 30.48 21.09
N LEU A 384 -15.52 30.45 20.01
CA LEU A 384 -15.42 31.40 18.90
C LEU A 384 -16.49 32.49 19.02
N LYS A 385 -16.10 33.76 18.84
CA LYS A 385 -17.03 34.87 18.77
C LYS A 385 -17.76 34.84 17.43
N LYS A 386 -19.07 34.71 17.50
CA LYS A 386 -19.95 34.77 16.33
C LYS A 386 -20.07 36.22 15.86
N GLY A 387 -19.81 36.44 14.59
CA GLY A 387 -20.09 37.70 13.89
C GLY A 387 -21.49 37.72 13.28
N LYS A 388 -21.90 38.91 12.84
CA LYS A 388 -23.08 39.10 11.99
C LYS A 388 -22.57 39.23 10.56
N ALA A 389 -23.08 38.39 9.66
CA ALA A 389 -22.80 38.53 8.23
C ALA A 389 -23.25 39.92 7.73
N PRO A 390 -22.50 40.53 6.80
CA PRO A 390 -22.97 41.70 6.06
C PRO A 390 -24.34 41.44 5.42
N LEU A 391 -25.10 42.50 5.16
CA LEU A 391 -26.32 42.38 4.37
C LEU A 391 -25.93 42.07 2.91
N ASP A 392 -26.58 41.06 2.37
CA ASP A 392 -26.56 40.61 0.97
C ASP A 392 -28.04 40.37 0.62
N SER A 393 -28.61 41.31 -0.14
CA SER A 393 -30.05 41.45 -0.36
C SER A 393 -30.59 40.48 -1.41
N ASP A 394 -29.81 40.14 -2.43
CA ASP A 394 -30.18 39.21 -3.50
C ASP A 394 -29.56 37.82 -3.38
N ARG A 395 -28.71 37.60 -2.38
CA ARG A 395 -28.10 36.32 -1.97
C ARG A 395 -27.17 35.76 -3.02
N ASP A 396 -26.35 36.63 -3.58
CA ASP A 396 -25.41 36.31 -4.64
C ASP A 396 -23.98 36.08 -4.13
N GLY A 397 -23.78 36.20 -2.80
CA GLY A 397 -22.53 36.00 -2.10
C GLY A 397 -21.67 37.26 -1.95
N MET A 398 -22.09 38.39 -2.53
CA MET A 398 -21.46 39.69 -2.47
C MET A 398 -22.30 40.63 -1.59
N PRO A 399 -21.71 41.30 -0.57
CA PRO A 399 -22.48 42.22 0.25
C PRO A 399 -22.91 43.50 -0.46
N ASP A 400 -24.11 44.01 -0.17
CA ASP A 400 -24.67 45.24 -0.77
C ASP A 400 -23.68 46.42 -0.74
N HIS A 401 -22.93 46.57 0.37
CA HIS A 401 -21.99 47.67 0.53
C HIS A 401 -20.75 47.54 -0.36
N TRP A 402 -20.32 46.31 -0.65
CA TRP A 402 -19.22 46.03 -1.57
C TRP A 402 -19.69 46.24 -3.01
N GLU A 403 -20.86 45.71 -3.36
CA GLU A 403 -21.46 45.90 -4.68
C GLU A 403 -21.64 47.37 -5.04
N LEU A 404 -22.24 48.16 -4.15
CA LEU A 404 -22.38 49.61 -4.34
C LEU A 404 -21.02 50.32 -4.50
N ALA A 405 -19.99 49.85 -3.80
CA ALA A 405 -18.65 50.41 -3.92
C ALA A 405 -17.98 50.05 -5.27
N LYS A 406 -18.37 48.93 -5.88
CA LYS A 406 -17.90 48.48 -7.21
C LYS A 406 -18.80 48.93 -8.36
N GLY A 407 -19.97 49.50 -8.07
CA GLY A 407 -20.94 49.97 -9.06
C GLY A 407 -21.93 48.91 -9.54
N PHE A 408 -22.06 47.81 -8.80
CA PHE A 408 -23.02 46.74 -9.00
C PHE A 408 -24.38 47.05 -8.36
N ASN A 409 -25.40 46.24 -8.66
CA ASN A 409 -26.77 46.46 -8.20
C ASN A 409 -27.15 45.41 -7.15
N PRO A 410 -27.32 45.77 -5.86
CA PRO A 410 -27.64 44.83 -4.76
C PRO A 410 -29.01 44.11 -4.82
N ALA A 411 -29.63 44.10 -5.98
CA ALA A 411 -30.89 43.42 -6.25
C ALA A 411 -30.82 42.58 -7.54
N ASP A 412 -29.64 42.45 -8.15
CA ASP A 412 -29.39 41.69 -9.37
C ASP A 412 -28.40 40.55 -9.12
N PRO A 413 -28.88 39.37 -8.68
CA PRO A 413 -27.99 38.31 -8.25
C PRO A 413 -27.15 37.73 -9.39
N GLU A 414 -27.49 38.00 -10.65
CA GLU A 414 -26.78 37.45 -11.81
C GLU A 414 -25.45 38.17 -12.08
N ASP A 415 -25.26 39.38 -11.55
CA ASP A 415 -24.03 40.13 -11.77
C ASP A 415 -22.81 39.48 -11.07
N ARG A 416 -23.00 38.62 -10.06
CA ARG A 416 -21.98 37.75 -9.45
C ARG A 416 -21.13 36.97 -10.45
N ASN A 417 -21.72 36.59 -11.59
CA ASN A 417 -21.09 35.79 -12.65
C ASN A 417 -20.54 36.64 -13.80
N GLY A 418 -20.70 37.97 -13.74
CA GLY A 418 -20.02 38.89 -14.64
C GLY A 418 -18.52 38.95 -14.37
N ASP A 419 -17.77 39.48 -15.34
CA ASP A 419 -16.33 39.76 -15.24
C ASP A 419 -16.11 41.23 -15.62
N ALA A 420 -16.29 42.13 -14.65
CA ALA A 420 -16.35 43.56 -14.92
C ALA A 420 -15.01 44.16 -15.38
N ASN A 421 -13.88 43.53 -15.04
CA ASN A 421 -12.54 44.01 -15.35
C ASN A 421 -11.86 43.21 -16.50
N ASN A 422 -12.52 42.18 -17.04
CA ASN A 422 -12.06 41.29 -18.11
C ASN A 422 -10.75 40.56 -17.79
N ASN A 423 -10.52 40.21 -16.52
CA ASN A 423 -9.33 39.46 -16.12
C ASN A 423 -9.57 37.94 -16.01
N GLY A 424 -10.82 37.50 -16.20
CA GLY A 424 -11.24 36.10 -16.19
C GLY A 424 -11.89 35.62 -14.90
N TYR A 425 -11.76 36.36 -13.79
CA TYR A 425 -12.44 36.05 -12.52
C TYR A 425 -13.85 36.64 -12.52
N THR A 426 -14.81 35.94 -11.90
CA THR A 426 -16.14 36.53 -11.72
C THR A 426 -16.15 37.61 -10.65
N ASN A 427 -17.15 38.49 -10.66
CA ASN A 427 -17.31 39.53 -9.63
C ASN A 427 -17.35 38.93 -8.21
N LEU A 428 -17.99 37.77 -8.03
CA LEU A 428 -17.95 37.03 -6.76
C LEU A 428 -16.53 36.58 -6.41
N GLU A 429 -15.76 36.04 -7.36
CA GLU A 429 -14.37 35.66 -7.10
C GLU A 429 -13.51 36.87 -6.76
N GLU A 430 -13.73 38.03 -7.38
CA GLU A 430 -13.04 39.28 -7.02
C GLU A 430 -13.31 39.67 -5.57
N TYR A 431 -14.56 39.62 -5.12
CA TYR A 431 -14.90 39.82 -3.72
C TYR A 431 -14.17 38.82 -2.80
N LEU A 432 -14.20 37.52 -3.15
CA LEU A 432 -13.53 36.48 -2.38
C LEU A 432 -12.00 36.65 -2.33
N ASN A 433 -11.40 37.15 -3.42
CA ASN A 433 -9.97 37.42 -3.53
C ASN A 433 -9.57 38.66 -2.72
N GLU A 434 -10.39 39.71 -2.73
CA GLU A 434 -10.17 40.90 -1.89
C GLU A 434 -10.19 40.56 -0.39
N LEU A 435 -11.12 39.70 0.04
CA LEU A 435 -11.15 39.20 1.42
C LEU A 435 -9.89 38.40 1.78
N ALA A 436 -9.37 37.62 0.84
CA ALA A 436 -8.22 36.75 1.04
C ALA A 436 -6.86 37.44 0.91
N ALA A 437 -6.79 38.62 0.29
CA ALA A 437 -5.53 39.33 0.01
C ALA A 437 -4.60 39.50 1.23
N PRO A 438 -5.08 39.80 2.46
CA PRO A 438 -4.21 39.89 3.64
C PRO A 438 -3.59 38.55 4.08
N GLY A 439 -4.06 37.44 3.52
CA GLY A 439 -3.60 36.09 3.83
C GLY A 439 -2.19 35.80 3.34
N PHE A 440 -1.70 36.48 2.30
CA PHE A 440 -0.36 36.29 1.75
C PHE A 440 0.65 37.33 2.26
N PRO A 441 1.97 37.02 2.28
CA PRO A 441 3.00 38.04 2.45
C PRO A 441 2.85 39.14 1.40
N ALA A 442 3.10 40.40 1.79
CA ALA A 442 2.89 41.55 0.91
C ALA A 442 3.76 41.54 -0.36
N ASP A 443 4.87 40.83 -0.35
CA ASP A 443 5.82 40.64 -1.44
C ASP A 443 5.64 39.30 -2.17
N TYR A 444 4.67 38.47 -1.77
CA TYR A 444 4.41 37.19 -2.44
C TYR A 444 3.67 37.42 -3.78
N PRO A 445 4.15 36.85 -4.90
CA PRO A 445 3.55 37.09 -6.21
C PRO A 445 2.13 36.53 -6.35
N ALA A 446 1.26 37.30 -7.00
CA ALA A 446 -0.13 36.91 -7.27
C ALA A 446 -0.27 35.95 -8.48
N THR A 447 0.71 35.94 -9.37
CA THR A 447 0.74 35.06 -10.55
C THR A 447 1.67 33.90 -10.29
N PRO A 448 1.30 32.65 -10.62
CA PRO A 448 2.19 31.51 -10.47
C PRO A 448 3.44 31.65 -11.35
N PRO A 449 4.57 31.00 -11.00
CA PRO A 449 5.76 31.03 -11.84
C PRO A 449 5.47 30.44 -13.22
N SER A 450 6.10 30.98 -14.27
CA SER A 450 5.92 30.48 -15.63
C SER A 450 6.47 29.06 -15.78
N TRP A 451 5.67 28.17 -16.35
CA TRP A 451 6.05 26.79 -16.61
C TRP A 451 5.98 26.49 -18.12
N SER A 452 7.09 26.03 -18.69
CA SER A 452 7.20 25.71 -20.12
C SER A 452 7.81 24.33 -20.40
N GLY A 453 8.12 23.56 -19.35
CA GLY A 453 8.68 22.21 -19.45
C GLY A 453 7.60 21.17 -19.71
N GLN A 454 7.98 20.01 -20.24
CA GLN A 454 7.11 18.83 -20.17
C GLN A 454 7.14 18.29 -18.73
N PRO A 455 6.00 17.94 -18.12
CA PRO A 455 6.00 17.27 -16.83
C PRO A 455 6.89 16.04 -16.87
N PHE A 456 7.56 15.77 -15.76
CA PHE A 456 8.21 14.48 -15.57
C PHE A 456 7.20 13.33 -15.74
N GLU A 457 7.51 12.44 -16.68
CA GLU A 457 6.79 11.17 -16.84
C GLU A 457 7.62 10.04 -16.20
N PRO A 458 7.07 9.32 -15.22
CA PRO A 458 7.73 8.16 -14.65
C PRO A 458 8.10 7.15 -15.75
N PRO A 459 9.31 6.56 -15.70
CA PRO A 459 9.72 5.57 -16.69
C PRO A 459 8.74 4.38 -16.68
N VAL A 460 8.17 4.09 -17.85
CA VAL A 460 7.33 2.91 -18.07
C VAL A 460 8.22 1.68 -17.94
N GLU A 461 7.94 0.80 -16.98
CA GLU A 461 8.62 -0.50 -16.94
C GLU A 461 8.26 -1.30 -18.20
N PRO A 462 9.25 -1.78 -18.98
CA PRO A 462 8.96 -2.82 -19.94
C PRO A 462 8.54 -4.04 -19.14
N LYS A 463 7.26 -4.46 -19.24
CA LYS A 463 6.83 -5.75 -18.69
C LYS A 463 7.70 -6.84 -19.30
N PRO A 464 8.53 -7.57 -18.53
CA PRO A 464 9.00 -8.87 -18.98
C PRO A 464 7.83 -9.81 -18.69
N GLU A 465 7.14 -10.29 -19.72
CA GLU A 465 6.41 -11.55 -19.55
C GLU A 465 7.46 -12.65 -19.45
N PRO A 466 7.62 -13.35 -18.31
CA PRO A 466 8.26 -14.65 -18.37
C PRO A 466 7.37 -15.53 -19.24
N THR A 467 7.95 -16.11 -20.29
CA THR A 467 7.33 -17.25 -20.99
C THR A 467 6.90 -18.24 -19.91
N PRO A 468 5.60 -18.57 -19.76
CA PRO A 468 5.17 -19.45 -18.68
C PRO A 468 5.93 -20.78 -18.77
N GLU A 469 6.49 -21.23 -17.65
CA GLU A 469 7.09 -22.56 -17.59
C GLU A 469 6.03 -23.60 -18.01
N PRO A 470 6.39 -24.62 -18.80
CA PRO A 470 5.46 -25.66 -19.20
C PRO A 470 4.89 -26.34 -17.95
N VAL A 471 3.58 -26.22 -17.74
CA VAL A 471 2.92 -26.88 -16.59
C VAL A 471 3.01 -28.38 -16.78
N GLU A 472 3.65 -29.07 -15.84
CA GLU A 472 3.70 -30.53 -15.81
C GLU A 472 2.28 -31.11 -15.89
N SER A 473 2.14 -32.26 -16.57
CA SER A 473 0.87 -32.97 -16.64
C SER A 473 0.56 -33.51 -15.26
N MET A 474 -0.62 -33.19 -14.73
CA MET A 474 -1.07 -33.74 -13.46
C MET A 474 -1.55 -35.18 -13.69
N ASP A 475 -0.61 -36.10 -13.74
CA ASP A 475 -0.80 -37.54 -14.00
C ASP A 475 -0.76 -38.37 -12.70
N GLY A 476 -1.56 -39.43 -12.67
CA GLY A 476 -1.60 -40.41 -11.59
C GLY A 476 -1.19 -41.81 -12.03
N GLU A 477 -1.40 -42.80 -11.18
CA GLU A 477 -1.39 -44.22 -11.52
C GLU A 477 -2.54 -44.54 -12.49
N TRP A 478 -3.76 -44.06 -12.19
CA TRP A 478 -4.99 -44.40 -12.91
C TRP A 478 -5.57 -43.24 -13.72
N VAL A 479 -5.15 -42.00 -13.46
CA VAL A 479 -5.55 -40.80 -14.23
C VAL A 479 -4.42 -40.26 -15.11
N ARG A 480 -4.78 -39.64 -16.24
CA ARG A 480 -3.86 -38.97 -17.17
C ARG A 480 -4.41 -37.60 -17.54
N ASN A 481 -3.51 -36.61 -17.57
CA ASN A 481 -3.76 -35.22 -17.94
C ASN A 481 -4.97 -34.65 -17.18
N VAL A 482 -4.86 -34.57 -15.85
CA VAL A 482 -5.89 -33.87 -15.08
C VAL A 482 -5.77 -32.37 -15.34
N VAL A 483 -6.80 -31.81 -15.98
CA VAL A 483 -6.88 -30.39 -16.34
C VAL A 483 -7.89 -29.71 -15.43
N ILE A 484 -7.49 -28.56 -14.85
CA ILE A 484 -8.34 -27.73 -14.01
C ILE A 484 -8.69 -26.43 -14.72
N ASN A 485 -9.92 -26.33 -15.22
CA ASN A 485 -10.43 -25.14 -15.88
C ASN A 485 -11.15 -24.25 -14.87
N ASP A 486 -10.41 -23.57 -14.00
CA ASP A 486 -10.99 -22.66 -13.01
C ASP A 486 -11.19 -21.25 -13.60
N ASN A 487 -12.45 -20.82 -13.74
CA ASN A 487 -12.81 -19.50 -14.26
C ASN A 487 -13.16 -18.48 -13.14
N SER A 488 -12.88 -18.80 -11.88
CA SER A 488 -13.04 -17.87 -10.76
C SER A 488 -11.93 -16.81 -10.70
N SER A 489 -12.07 -15.83 -9.81
CA SER A 489 -11.04 -14.80 -9.60
C SER A 489 -9.70 -15.45 -9.24
N ASN A 490 -8.65 -15.13 -10.01
CA ASN A 490 -7.33 -15.79 -9.97
C ASN A 490 -7.35 -17.28 -10.36
N GLY A 491 -8.21 -17.66 -11.30
CA GLY A 491 -8.41 -19.04 -11.77
C GLY A 491 -7.13 -19.85 -12.00
N THR A 492 -6.13 -19.31 -12.72
CA THR A 492 -4.84 -19.99 -12.95
C THR A 492 -4.09 -20.32 -11.65
N LYS A 493 -4.10 -19.41 -10.67
CA LYS A 493 -3.47 -19.64 -9.35
C LYS A 493 -4.29 -20.60 -8.48
N ASN A 494 -5.61 -20.61 -8.66
CA ASN A 494 -6.49 -21.55 -7.96
C ASN A 494 -6.31 -22.96 -8.51
N ALA A 495 -6.20 -23.11 -9.84
CA ALA A 495 -5.93 -24.36 -10.53
C ALA A 495 -4.61 -25.01 -10.08
N SER A 496 -3.56 -24.22 -9.84
CA SER A 496 -2.27 -24.74 -9.34
C SER A 496 -2.29 -25.27 -7.90
N LEU A 497 -3.41 -25.12 -7.18
CA LEU A 497 -3.59 -25.63 -5.82
C LEU A 497 -4.33 -26.99 -5.79
N TRP A 498 -4.71 -27.52 -6.95
CA TRP A 498 -5.19 -28.89 -7.10
C TRP A 498 -4.01 -29.86 -7.23
N SER A 499 -4.21 -31.12 -6.83
CA SER A 499 -3.18 -32.15 -6.95
C SER A 499 -3.77 -33.54 -7.17
N VAL A 500 -3.00 -34.45 -7.77
CA VAL A 500 -3.27 -35.89 -7.73
C VAL A 500 -2.47 -36.47 -6.57
N GLU A 501 -3.18 -37.09 -5.64
CA GLU A 501 -2.65 -37.69 -4.42
C GLU A 501 -2.81 -39.22 -4.51
N LYS A 502 -1.89 -39.93 -3.86
CA LYS A 502 -1.90 -41.40 -3.78
C LYS A 502 -2.25 -41.83 -2.36
N ASP A 503 -2.68 -43.09 -2.22
CA ASP A 503 -2.85 -43.74 -0.93
C ASP A 503 -3.78 -42.94 0.01
N LEU A 504 -5.02 -42.69 -0.41
CA LEU A 504 -6.01 -41.93 0.36
C LEU A 504 -6.17 -42.49 1.79
N GLN A 505 -5.79 -41.70 2.79
CA GLN A 505 -5.75 -42.11 4.19
C GLN A 505 -6.35 -41.09 5.16
N ILE A 506 -6.68 -41.59 6.36
CA ILE A 506 -7.13 -40.75 7.47
C ILE A 506 -5.96 -39.85 7.87
N GLY A 507 -6.22 -38.55 8.01
CA GLY A 507 -5.21 -37.54 8.31
C GLY A 507 -4.73 -36.74 7.10
N ASP A 508 -5.00 -37.20 5.87
CA ASP A 508 -4.67 -36.47 4.65
C ASP A 508 -5.44 -35.15 4.57
N TYR A 509 -4.79 -34.14 4.02
CA TYR A 509 -5.37 -32.81 3.83
C TYR A 509 -6.46 -32.85 2.76
N VAL A 510 -7.68 -32.41 3.10
CA VAL A 510 -8.83 -32.44 2.19
C VAL A 510 -8.66 -31.47 1.00
N ALA A 511 -7.97 -30.34 1.20
CA ALA A 511 -7.81 -29.29 0.19
C ALA A 511 -6.37 -28.76 0.10
N GLY A 512 -5.89 -28.53 -1.12
CA GLY A 512 -4.50 -28.13 -1.40
C GLY A 512 -4.16 -26.69 -1.03
N ASP A 513 -5.16 -25.84 -0.78
CA ASP A 513 -5.00 -24.45 -0.32
C ASP A 513 -5.18 -24.29 1.21
N ARG A 514 -5.29 -25.41 1.93
CA ARG A 514 -5.56 -25.49 3.38
C ARG A 514 -4.55 -26.37 4.10
N LEU A 515 -3.26 -26.19 3.79
CA LEU A 515 -2.18 -27.03 4.32
C LEU A 515 -1.62 -26.54 5.67
N THR A 516 -1.85 -25.27 6.03
CA THR A 516 -1.30 -24.64 7.25
C THR A 516 -2.33 -23.74 7.95
N GLY A 517 -2.19 -23.56 9.27
CA GLY A 517 -2.99 -22.62 10.07
C GLY A 517 -4.30 -23.18 10.62
N SER A 518 -5.15 -22.30 11.18
CA SER A 518 -6.39 -22.68 11.89
C SER A 518 -7.56 -23.14 10.98
N LYS A 519 -7.34 -23.21 9.66
CA LYS A 519 -8.35 -23.61 8.66
C LYS A 519 -7.91 -24.85 7.87
N VAL A 520 -7.12 -25.71 8.49
CA VAL A 520 -6.70 -27.01 7.93
C VAL A 520 -7.84 -28.01 8.05
N TYR A 521 -8.11 -28.76 6.97
CA TYR A 521 -9.10 -29.84 6.93
C TYR A 521 -8.37 -31.16 6.72
N ARG A 522 -8.56 -32.14 7.60
CA ARG A 522 -8.01 -33.50 7.45
C ARG A 522 -9.10 -34.55 7.47
N PHE A 523 -8.98 -35.59 6.65
CA PHE A 523 -9.93 -36.70 6.69
C PHE A 523 -9.92 -37.37 8.06
N ALA A 524 -11.10 -37.45 8.68
CA ALA A 524 -11.35 -38.10 9.96
C ALA A 524 -11.92 -39.52 9.78
N SER A 525 -12.69 -39.76 8.71
CA SER A 525 -13.16 -41.10 8.36
C SER A 525 -13.25 -41.29 6.84
N ILE A 526 -12.83 -42.46 6.37
CA ILE A 526 -12.88 -42.87 4.95
C ILE A 526 -13.40 -44.31 4.90
N PRO A 527 -14.40 -44.63 4.06
CA PRO A 527 -14.84 -46.01 3.85
C PRO A 527 -13.70 -46.93 3.37
N ASP A 528 -13.60 -48.12 3.94
CA ASP A 528 -12.52 -49.08 3.66
C ASP A 528 -12.36 -49.40 2.16
N GLU A 529 -13.44 -49.33 1.38
CA GLU A 529 -13.44 -49.69 -0.03
C GLU A 529 -12.74 -48.67 -0.95
N ILE A 530 -12.50 -47.44 -0.49
CA ILE A 530 -11.82 -46.37 -1.22
C ILE A 530 -10.56 -45.89 -0.49
N LYS A 531 -10.25 -46.47 0.67
CA LYS A 531 -8.99 -46.21 1.38
C LYS A 531 -7.81 -46.74 0.56
N GLY A 532 -6.72 -45.99 0.54
CA GLY A 532 -5.52 -46.30 -0.23
C GLY A 532 -5.65 -46.04 -1.74
N MET A 533 -6.78 -45.49 -2.19
CA MET A 533 -6.98 -45.18 -3.62
C MET A 533 -6.30 -43.88 -4.01
N GLU A 534 -6.06 -43.73 -5.31
CA GLU A 534 -5.69 -42.47 -5.93
C GLU A 534 -6.87 -41.49 -5.90
N TRP A 535 -6.58 -40.21 -5.70
CA TRP A 535 -7.61 -39.17 -5.67
C TRP A 535 -7.11 -37.82 -6.15
N ILE A 536 -8.02 -37.00 -6.66
CA ILE A 536 -7.76 -35.64 -7.12
C ILE A 536 -8.20 -34.69 -6.01
N ARG A 537 -7.23 -34.10 -5.32
CA ARG A 537 -7.43 -33.14 -4.23
C ARG A 537 -7.82 -31.77 -4.79
N SER A 538 -8.87 -31.22 -4.21
CA SER A 538 -9.48 -29.95 -4.62
C SER A 538 -8.83 -28.74 -3.95
N ALA A 539 -9.11 -27.53 -4.46
CA ALA A 539 -8.77 -26.27 -3.82
C ALA A 539 -10.05 -25.56 -3.34
N THR A 540 -10.09 -25.14 -2.08
CA THR A 540 -11.23 -24.42 -1.48
C THR A 540 -11.46 -23.08 -2.19
N VAL A 541 -10.39 -22.41 -2.65
CA VAL A 541 -10.48 -21.17 -3.44
C VAL A 541 -11.22 -21.35 -4.77
N SER A 542 -11.21 -22.55 -5.36
CA SER A 542 -11.97 -22.87 -6.58
C SER A 542 -13.47 -23.00 -6.36
N ARG A 543 -13.98 -22.77 -5.14
CA ARG A 543 -15.42 -22.89 -4.80
C ARG A 543 -16.35 -22.10 -5.71
N SER A 544 -15.93 -20.93 -6.20
CA SER A 544 -16.75 -20.06 -7.04
C SER A 544 -16.65 -20.35 -8.53
N SER A 545 -15.87 -21.35 -8.95
CA SER A 545 -15.75 -21.72 -10.36
C SER A 545 -17.11 -22.13 -10.91
N THR A 546 -17.44 -21.57 -12.08
CA THR A 546 -18.67 -21.82 -12.85
C THR A 546 -18.39 -22.68 -14.09
N SER A 547 -17.16 -23.15 -14.28
CA SER A 547 -16.77 -23.91 -15.46
C SER A 547 -17.49 -25.25 -15.56
N PRO A 548 -18.11 -25.58 -16.71
CA PRO A 548 -18.81 -26.85 -16.92
C PRO A 548 -17.86 -28.06 -16.98
N ASP A 549 -16.57 -27.80 -17.15
CA ASP A 549 -15.45 -28.75 -17.25
C ASP A 549 -14.34 -28.40 -16.25
N LEU A 550 -14.73 -27.99 -15.04
CA LEU A 550 -13.81 -27.60 -13.97
C LEU A 550 -12.68 -28.61 -13.76
N ILE A 551 -12.97 -29.91 -13.85
CA ILE A 551 -11.96 -30.97 -13.88
C ILE A 551 -12.20 -31.84 -15.10
N SER A 552 -11.13 -32.19 -15.82
CA SER A 552 -11.18 -33.27 -16.82
C SER A 552 -9.94 -34.13 -16.81
N PHE A 553 -10.06 -35.42 -17.15
CA PHE A 553 -8.93 -36.37 -17.21
C PHE A 553 -9.27 -37.63 -18.00
N TYR A 554 -8.24 -38.37 -18.44
CA TYR A 554 -8.38 -39.70 -19.03
C TYR A 554 -8.12 -40.80 -17.99
N LEU A 555 -8.83 -41.92 -18.12
CA LEU A 555 -8.60 -43.11 -17.30
C LEU A 555 -7.65 -44.11 -17.96
N ALA A 556 -6.72 -44.64 -17.18
CA ALA A 556 -5.73 -45.64 -17.61
C ALA A 556 -6.20 -47.10 -17.46
N ALA A 557 -7.32 -47.34 -16.77
CA ALA A 557 -7.90 -48.67 -16.56
C ALA A 557 -9.43 -48.58 -16.47
N ASP A 558 -10.12 -49.73 -16.45
CA ASP A 558 -11.54 -49.75 -16.06
C ASP A 558 -11.63 -49.34 -14.59
N ALA A 559 -12.38 -48.29 -14.28
CA ALA A 559 -12.40 -47.69 -12.96
C ALA A 559 -13.79 -47.23 -12.53
N ASP A 560 -14.06 -47.37 -11.25
CA ASP A 560 -15.11 -46.67 -10.55
C ASP A 560 -14.57 -45.30 -10.12
N VAL A 561 -15.11 -44.24 -10.68
CA VAL A 561 -14.80 -42.87 -10.27
C VAL A 561 -15.82 -42.45 -9.23
N TYR A 562 -15.33 -42.18 -8.02
CA TYR A 562 -16.10 -41.64 -6.92
C TYR A 562 -15.98 -40.12 -6.88
N VAL A 563 -17.07 -39.45 -6.53
CA VAL A 563 -17.12 -38.01 -6.26
C VAL A 563 -17.59 -37.84 -4.82
N ALA A 564 -16.73 -37.26 -3.98
CA ALA A 564 -17.05 -36.92 -2.61
C ALA A 564 -17.54 -35.47 -2.56
N HIS A 565 -18.85 -35.29 -2.49
CA HIS A 565 -19.51 -33.97 -2.59
C HIS A 565 -19.89 -33.43 -1.22
N ASP A 566 -19.51 -32.19 -0.92
CA ASP A 566 -19.79 -31.51 0.35
C ASP A 566 -21.29 -31.52 0.65
N ALA A 567 -21.68 -32.21 1.73
CA ALA A 567 -23.07 -32.42 2.10
C ALA A 567 -23.78 -31.13 2.53
N ARG A 568 -23.04 -30.03 2.78
CA ARG A 568 -23.60 -28.73 3.13
C ARG A 568 -24.17 -28.00 1.91
N ILE A 569 -23.90 -28.47 0.69
CA ILE A 569 -24.43 -27.89 -0.55
C ILE A 569 -25.75 -28.59 -0.88
N ALA A 570 -26.85 -27.86 -0.72
CA ALA A 570 -28.21 -28.39 -0.82
C ALA A 570 -28.58 -28.80 -2.26
N ASP A 571 -28.16 -27.99 -3.24
CA ASP A 571 -28.45 -28.22 -4.65
C ASP A 571 -27.29 -28.98 -5.31
N LYS A 572 -27.52 -30.26 -5.58
CA LYS A 572 -26.55 -31.11 -6.28
C LYS A 572 -26.42 -30.68 -7.75
N PRO A 573 -25.19 -30.56 -8.30
CA PRO A 573 -25.00 -30.30 -9.72
C PRO A 573 -25.66 -31.35 -10.62
N GLU A 574 -26.24 -30.92 -11.74
CA GLU A 574 -26.93 -31.80 -12.69
C GLU A 574 -26.03 -32.93 -13.21
N TRP A 575 -24.76 -32.64 -13.51
CA TRP A 575 -23.78 -33.63 -13.97
C TRP A 575 -23.54 -34.74 -12.94
N LEU A 576 -23.61 -34.41 -11.65
CA LEU A 576 -23.45 -35.37 -10.56
C LEU A 576 -24.76 -36.16 -10.35
N ALA A 577 -25.90 -35.47 -10.34
CA ALA A 577 -27.22 -36.06 -10.10
C ALA A 577 -27.69 -37.00 -11.23
N SER A 578 -27.34 -36.69 -12.48
CA SER A 578 -27.79 -37.43 -13.66
C SER A 578 -26.90 -38.62 -14.03
N SER A 579 -25.61 -38.56 -13.65
CA SER A 579 -24.61 -39.50 -14.17
C SER A 579 -24.01 -40.41 -13.11
N TYR A 580 -24.01 -40.04 -11.83
CA TYR A 580 -23.39 -40.84 -10.77
C TYR A 580 -24.44 -41.46 -9.83
N GLU A 581 -24.23 -42.72 -9.45
CA GLU A 581 -25.04 -43.44 -8.48
C GLU A 581 -24.69 -43.01 -7.05
N ASP A 582 -25.69 -42.78 -6.20
CA ASP A 582 -25.47 -42.52 -4.78
C ASP A 582 -25.08 -43.82 -4.07
N THR A 583 -23.93 -43.83 -3.39
CA THR A 583 -23.43 -45.03 -2.71
C THR A 583 -24.04 -45.20 -1.30
N GLY A 584 -24.69 -44.17 -0.78
CA GLY A 584 -25.17 -44.11 0.61
C GLY A 584 -24.05 -44.02 1.66
N LYS A 585 -22.80 -43.80 1.24
CA LYS A 585 -21.63 -43.67 2.11
C LYS A 585 -21.13 -42.24 2.11
N LEU A 586 -20.36 -41.88 3.14
CA LEU A 586 -19.76 -40.56 3.27
C LEU A 586 -18.32 -40.63 3.80
N ILE A 587 -17.56 -39.57 3.55
CA ILE A 587 -16.27 -39.25 4.16
C ILE A 587 -16.51 -38.11 5.16
N THR A 588 -15.81 -38.10 6.29
CA THR A 588 -15.82 -36.96 7.23
C THR A 588 -14.45 -36.34 7.38
N ASP A 589 -14.40 -35.03 7.66
CA ASP A 589 -13.17 -34.34 8.08
C ASP A 589 -13.16 -33.97 9.58
N ASP A 590 -12.05 -33.40 10.04
CA ASP A 590 -11.81 -32.94 11.41
C ASP A 590 -12.48 -31.59 11.75
N GLN A 591 -13.19 -30.97 10.79
CA GLN A 591 -13.99 -29.75 10.92
C GLN A 591 -15.50 -30.03 10.77
N PRO A 592 -15.96 -31.16 11.36
CA PRO A 592 -17.21 -31.87 11.07
C PRO A 592 -17.91 -31.66 9.71
N VAL A 593 -17.19 -31.62 8.59
CA VAL A 593 -17.81 -31.63 7.25
C VAL A 593 -17.99 -33.07 6.77
N GLU A 594 -19.17 -33.35 6.23
CA GLU A 594 -19.50 -34.64 5.60
C GLU A 594 -19.46 -34.48 4.07
N TYR A 595 -18.95 -35.50 3.38
CA TYR A 595 -18.90 -35.56 1.91
C TYR A 595 -19.64 -36.82 1.44
N ASN A 596 -20.77 -36.64 0.77
CA ASN A 596 -21.57 -37.75 0.20
C ASN A 596 -20.86 -38.35 -1.00
N LEU A 597 -20.74 -39.68 -1.04
CA LEU A 597 -20.04 -40.41 -2.10
C LEU A 597 -20.99 -40.84 -3.21
N TYR A 598 -20.65 -40.42 -4.42
CA TYR A 598 -21.31 -40.79 -5.66
C TYR A 598 -20.35 -41.56 -6.56
N LYS A 599 -20.80 -42.59 -7.27
CA LYS A 599 -19.93 -43.43 -8.10
C LYS A 599 -20.42 -43.54 -9.54
N LYS A 600 -19.49 -43.63 -10.49
CA LYS A 600 -19.81 -44.04 -11.87
C LYS A 600 -18.68 -44.91 -12.40
N HIS A 601 -19.07 -46.01 -13.03
CA HIS A 601 -18.13 -46.89 -13.72
C HIS A 601 -17.75 -46.33 -15.09
N TYR A 602 -16.47 -46.37 -15.41
CA TYR A 602 -15.91 -45.95 -16.68
C TYR A 602 -14.96 -47.02 -17.21
N ALA A 603 -15.06 -47.31 -18.51
CA ALA A 603 -14.08 -48.16 -19.19
C ALA A 603 -12.74 -47.43 -19.37
N ALA A 604 -11.65 -48.18 -19.50
CA ALA A 604 -10.32 -47.67 -19.80
C ALA A 604 -10.34 -46.72 -21.01
N GLY A 605 -9.61 -45.61 -20.92
CA GLY A 605 -9.54 -44.57 -21.94
C GLY A 605 -10.75 -43.64 -22.02
N SER A 606 -11.69 -43.73 -21.08
CA SER A 606 -12.76 -42.74 -20.98
C SER A 606 -12.19 -41.37 -20.61
N PHE A 607 -12.73 -40.32 -21.23
CA PHE A 607 -12.50 -38.93 -20.84
C PHE A 607 -13.59 -38.54 -19.83
N VAL A 608 -13.19 -38.30 -18.59
CA VAL A 608 -14.05 -37.95 -17.48
C VAL A 608 -14.05 -36.43 -17.35
N VAL A 609 -15.24 -35.83 -17.26
CA VAL A 609 -15.43 -34.39 -17.06
C VAL A 609 -16.34 -34.19 -15.85
N MET A 610 -15.91 -33.34 -14.93
CA MET A 610 -16.67 -32.94 -13.74
C MET A 610 -16.87 -31.43 -13.76
N GLY A 611 -18.08 -30.99 -13.41
CA GLY A 611 -18.52 -29.61 -13.63
C GLY A 611 -18.33 -28.68 -12.43
N ALA A 612 -18.94 -27.51 -12.57
CA ALA A 612 -18.74 -26.35 -11.71
C ALA A 612 -18.92 -26.59 -10.20
N ASN A 613 -18.23 -25.76 -9.42
CA ASN A 613 -18.39 -25.70 -7.97
C ASN A 613 -19.55 -24.79 -7.54
N ASN A 614 -19.84 -23.72 -8.28
CA ASN A 614 -21.01 -22.83 -8.12
C ASN A 614 -21.30 -22.39 -6.67
N SER A 615 -20.25 -22.19 -5.86
CA SER A 615 -20.38 -21.93 -4.43
C SER A 615 -19.59 -20.70 -3.99
N THR A 616 -20.21 -19.83 -3.20
CA THR A 616 -19.56 -18.61 -2.67
C THR A 616 -18.82 -18.85 -1.35
N SER A 617 -19.08 -19.97 -0.68
CA SER A 617 -18.62 -20.19 0.71
C SER A 617 -18.13 -21.60 1.05
N LYS A 618 -18.53 -22.62 0.28
CA LYS A 618 -18.27 -24.04 0.57
C LYS A 618 -17.47 -24.69 -0.57
N MET A 619 -16.57 -25.61 -0.27
CA MET A 619 -15.93 -26.43 -1.30
C MET A 619 -16.96 -27.39 -1.88
N ASN A 620 -16.90 -27.74 -3.17
CA ASN A 620 -17.95 -28.58 -3.77
C ASN A 620 -17.64 -30.08 -3.72
N TYR A 621 -16.52 -30.53 -4.30
CA TYR A 621 -16.17 -31.94 -4.31
C TYR A 621 -14.67 -32.21 -4.56
N PHE A 622 -14.26 -33.46 -4.30
CA PHE A 622 -13.01 -34.07 -4.77
C PHE A 622 -13.32 -35.44 -5.41
N ALA A 623 -12.41 -35.94 -6.25
CA ALA A 623 -12.61 -37.18 -7.01
C ALA A 623 -11.68 -38.29 -6.52
N ILE A 624 -12.15 -39.53 -6.48
CA ILE A 624 -11.37 -40.70 -6.05
C ILE A 624 -11.51 -41.77 -7.12
N VAL A 625 -10.40 -42.40 -7.51
CA VAL A 625 -10.36 -43.35 -8.64
C VAL A 625 -10.02 -44.73 -8.12
N LYS A 626 -10.96 -45.67 -8.30
CA LYS A 626 -10.80 -47.06 -7.88
C LYS A 626 -10.77 -47.97 -9.12
N PRO A 627 -9.65 -48.63 -9.44
CA PRO A 627 -9.60 -49.59 -10.54
C PRO A 627 -10.48 -50.82 -10.25
N THR A 628 -11.14 -51.32 -11.30
CA THR A 628 -12.10 -52.45 -11.22
C THR A 628 -11.67 -53.66 -12.05
N GLY A 629 -10.80 -53.46 -13.04
CA GLY A 629 -10.28 -54.51 -13.92
C GLY A 629 -8.95 -55.12 -13.49
N THR A 630 -8.57 -55.03 -12.20
CA THR A 630 -7.25 -55.45 -11.67
C THR A 630 -6.92 -56.93 -11.85
N GLU A 631 -7.91 -57.77 -12.19
CA GLU A 631 -7.69 -59.17 -12.58
C GLU A 631 -7.09 -59.32 -13.99
N LYS A 632 -7.26 -58.33 -14.87
CA LYS A 632 -6.55 -58.28 -16.15
C LYS A 632 -5.18 -57.63 -15.94
N VAL A 633 -4.15 -58.21 -16.55
CA VAL A 633 -2.80 -57.63 -16.53
C VAL A 633 -2.74 -56.55 -17.63
N PRO A 634 -2.11 -55.37 -17.37
CA PRO A 634 -1.80 -54.41 -18.42
C PRO A 634 -1.04 -55.06 -19.57
N LEU A 635 -1.23 -54.58 -20.79
CA LEU A 635 -0.54 -55.11 -21.96
C LEU A 635 0.97 -54.85 -21.84
N GLU A 636 1.78 -55.90 -22.04
CA GLU A 636 3.24 -55.83 -21.86
C GLU A 636 3.94 -55.06 -23.00
N ASN A 637 3.38 -55.09 -24.21
CA ASN A 637 3.96 -54.45 -25.38
C ASN A 637 3.37 -53.07 -25.62
N SER A 638 4.22 -52.12 -26.02
CA SER A 638 3.79 -50.83 -26.54
C SER A 638 3.29 -50.95 -27.99
N PRO A 639 2.30 -50.14 -28.43
CA PRO A 639 1.98 -49.98 -29.84
C PRO A 639 3.22 -49.70 -30.68
N SER A 640 3.37 -50.41 -31.80
CA SER A 640 4.53 -50.32 -32.69
C SER A 640 4.21 -49.56 -33.98
N GLU A 641 5.26 -49.16 -34.70
CA GLU A 641 5.15 -48.47 -36.01
C GLU A 641 4.30 -47.19 -35.97
N LEU A 642 4.37 -46.42 -34.88
CA LEU A 642 3.72 -45.11 -34.82
C LEU A 642 4.32 -44.16 -35.86
N THR A 643 3.47 -43.74 -36.80
CA THR A 643 3.80 -42.78 -37.86
C THR A 643 2.87 -41.59 -37.78
N GLY A 644 3.40 -40.41 -38.11
CA GLY A 644 2.66 -39.14 -38.11
C GLY A 644 3.02 -38.32 -39.34
N LYS A 645 2.01 -37.72 -39.98
CA LYS A 645 2.22 -36.80 -41.10
C LYS A 645 1.20 -35.67 -41.10
N VAL A 646 1.64 -34.49 -41.51
CA VAL A 646 0.74 -33.37 -41.82
C VAL A 646 -0.04 -33.72 -43.09
N ILE A 647 -1.35 -33.53 -43.05
CA ILE A 647 -2.27 -33.77 -44.18
C ILE A 647 -2.77 -32.45 -44.78
N GLU A 648 -3.46 -32.50 -45.93
CA GLU A 648 -3.77 -31.31 -46.78
C GLU A 648 -4.53 -30.18 -46.06
N ASP A 649 -5.30 -30.48 -45.03
CA ASP A 649 -6.05 -29.51 -44.22
C ASP A 649 -5.25 -28.94 -43.04
N GLY A 650 -3.96 -29.29 -42.92
CA GLY A 650 -3.06 -28.81 -41.87
C GLY A 650 -3.10 -29.63 -40.57
N ALA A 651 -4.00 -30.61 -40.45
CA ALA A 651 -4.05 -31.53 -39.31
C ALA A 651 -2.91 -32.57 -39.35
N ILE A 652 -2.66 -33.24 -38.22
CA ILE A 652 -1.73 -34.38 -38.14
C ILE A 652 -2.51 -35.69 -38.15
N SER A 653 -2.20 -36.57 -39.09
CA SER A 653 -2.71 -37.94 -39.12
C SER A 653 -1.69 -38.89 -38.49
N LEU A 654 -2.11 -39.59 -37.43
CA LEU A 654 -1.34 -40.62 -36.74
C LEU A 654 -1.88 -42.02 -37.07
N LYS A 655 -0.96 -42.97 -37.31
CA LYS A 655 -1.27 -44.39 -37.52
C LYS A 655 -0.24 -45.28 -36.82
N TRP A 656 -0.68 -46.38 -36.25
CA TRP A 656 0.19 -47.38 -35.61
C TRP A 656 -0.35 -48.80 -35.86
N THR A 657 0.43 -49.80 -35.48
CA THR A 657 0.01 -51.21 -35.55
C THR A 657 -0.87 -51.54 -34.35
N PRO A 658 -2.10 -52.09 -34.55
CA PRO A 658 -2.96 -52.49 -33.45
C PRO A 658 -2.32 -53.55 -32.54
N GLU A 659 -2.48 -53.39 -31.23
CA GLU A 659 -2.01 -54.35 -30.22
C GLU A 659 -3.09 -55.40 -29.91
N THR A 660 -2.70 -56.67 -29.75
CA THR A 660 -3.66 -57.76 -29.51
C THR A 660 -4.19 -57.68 -28.08
N GLY A 661 -5.51 -57.60 -27.92
CA GLY A 661 -6.15 -57.45 -26.61
C GLY A 661 -6.29 -56.00 -26.12
N ALA A 662 -5.96 -55.02 -26.96
CA ALA A 662 -6.26 -53.61 -26.70
C ALA A 662 -7.73 -53.28 -26.94
N ASP A 663 -8.37 -52.68 -25.95
CA ASP A 663 -9.75 -52.18 -26.01
C ASP A 663 -9.79 -50.72 -26.52
N ARG A 664 -8.74 -49.94 -26.22
CA ARG A 664 -8.55 -48.54 -26.64
C ARG A 664 -7.06 -48.17 -26.73
N TYR A 665 -6.80 -46.95 -27.20
CA TYR A 665 -5.49 -46.32 -27.18
C TYR A 665 -5.58 -44.91 -26.57
N LEU A 666 -4.58 -44.51 -25.78
CA LEU A 666 -4.39 -43.10 -25.39
C LEU A 666 -3.35 -42.45 -26.30
N ILE A 667 -3.66 -41.25 -26.76
CA ILE A 667 -2.78 -40.43 -27.58
C ILE A 667 -2.21 -39.33 -26.70
N TYR A 668 -0.89 -39.34 -26.56
CA TYR A 668 -0.14 -38.32 -25.85
C TYR A 668 0.49 -37.36 -26.85
N ARG A 669 0.40 -36.07 -26.57
CA ARG A 669 1.00 -35.00 -27.37
C ARG A 669 1.85 -34.10 -26.48
N SER A 670 3.03 -33.74 -26.95
CA SER A 670 3.72 -32.52 -26.54
C SER A 670 4.02 -31.67 -27.77
N SER A 671 4.38 -30.40 -27.57
CA SER A 671 4.76 -29.48 -28.64
C SER A 671 6.07 -28.74 -28.33
N SER A 672 6.59 -27.98 -29.28
CA SER A 672 7.71 -27.06 -29.06
C SER A 672 7.33 -25.87 -28.14
N VAL A 673 6.03 -25.65 -27.91
CA VAL A 673 5.51 -24.58 -27.04
C VAL A 673 5.13 -25.12 -25.66
N ASP A 674 4.65 -26.36 -25.60
CA ASP A 674 4.36 -27.12 -24.37
C ASP A 674 5.09 -28.48 -24.45
N PRO A 675 6.36 -28.57 -24.00
CA PRO A 675 7.18 -29.78 -24.12
C PRO A 675 6.70 -30.96 -23.26
N VAL A 676 5.67 -30.78 -22.43
CA VAL A 676 5.15 -31.84 -21.56
C VAL A 676 4.17 -32.73 -22.34
N PHE A 677 4.38 -34.04 -22.29
CA PHE A 677 3.44 -34.99 -22.89
C PHE A 677 2.16 -35.06 -22.07
N LYS A 678 1.03 -34.70 -22.69
CA LYS A 678 -0.31 -34.77 -22.11
C LYS A 678 -1.18 -35.71 -22.93
N ALA A 679 -2.02 -36.51 -22.27
CA ALA A 679 -3.06 -37.28 -22.97
C ALA A 679 -4.09 -36.30 -23.56
N ILE A 680 -4.26 -36.31 -24.87
CA ILE A 680 -5.15 -35.37 -25.60
C ILE A 680 -6.38 -36.06 -26.21
N ALA A 681 -6.37 -37.38 -26.31
CA ALA A 681 -7.45 -38.14 -26.90
C ALA A 681 -7.38 -39.62 -26.52
N SER A 682 -8.52 -40.30 -26.69
CA SER A 682 -8.55 -41.76 -26.77
C SER A 682 -9.16 -42.22 -28.09
N SER A 683 -8.64 -43.32 -28.64
CA SER A 683 -9.14 -43.92 -29.88
C SER A 683 -9.50 -45.39 -29.69
N LYS A 684 -10.54 -45.86 -30.37
CA LYS A 684 -10.89 -47.30 -30.45
C LYS A 684 -10.18 -48.00 -31.61
N THR A 685 -9.60 -47.23 -32.54
CA THR A 685 -8.91 -47.74 -33.72
C THR A 685 -7.43 -47.37 -33.63
N ALA A 686 -6.58 -48.03 -34.43
CA ALA A 686 -5.15 -47.75 -34.48
C ALA A 686 -4.79 -46.52 -35.33
N GLU A 687 -5.65 -45.50 -35.29
CA GLU A 687 -5.48 -44.23 -35.97
C GLU A 687 -6.10 -43.08 -35.17
N PHE A 688 -5.53 -41.89 -35.34
CA PHE A 688 -6.02 -40.64 -34.75
C PHE A 688 -5.73 -39.47 -35.68
N LYS A 689 -6.66 -38.51 -35.76
CA LYS A 689 -6.49 -37.25 -36.48
C LYS A 689 -6.47 -36.12 -35.46
N ASP A 690 -5.31 -35.51 -35.28
CA ASP A 690 -5.16 -34.34 -34.42
C ASP A 690 -5.45 -33.07 -35.22
N THR A 691 -6.59 -32.45 -34.93
CA THR A 691 -7.03 -31.18 -35.53
C THR A 691 -6.64 -29.96 -34.71
N GLU A 692 -6.15 -30.14 -33.48
CA GLU A 692 -5.79 -29.06 -32.56
C GLU A 692 -4.30 -28.75 -32.63
N VAL A 693 -3.79 -28.61 -33.86
CA VAL A 693 -2.38 -28.35 -34.15
C VAL A 693 -2.22 -26.95 -34.74
N GLU A 694 -1.23 -26.23 -34.25
CA GLU A 694 -0.86 -24.90 -34.70
C GLU A 694 0.26 -25.01 -35.74
N LYS A 695 0.32 -24.08 -36.69
CA LYS A 695 1.42 -24.01 -37.67
C LYS A 695 2.69 -23.46 -37.02
N GLY A 696 3.85 -23.99 -37.38
CA GLY A 696 5.14 -23.56 -36.85
C GLY A 696 5.55 -24.23 -35.54
N ALA A 697 4.83 -25.26 -35.12
CA ALA A 697 5.10 -26.02 -33.90
C ALA A 697 5.59 -27.44 -34.22
N ALA A 698 6.58 -27.91 -33.47
CA ALA A 698 6.97 -29.32 -33.51
C ALA A 698 6.13 -30.10 -32.52
N TYR A 699 5.32 -31.04 -32.99
CA TYR A 699 4.54 -31.92 -32.15
C TYR A 699 5.22 -33.27 -31.99
N LYS A 700 5.29 -33.78 -30.76
CA LYS A 700 5.73 -35.13 -30.49
C LYS A 700 4.54 -35.93 -30.00
N TYR A 701 4.38 -37.14 -30.53
CA TYR A 701 3.30 -38.04 -30.16
C TYR A 701 3.83 -39.36 -29.62
N ARG A 702 3.11 -39.90 -28.64
CA ARG A 702 3.22 -41.28 -28.17
C ARG A 702 1.83 -41.88 -28.10
N VAL A 703 1.75 -43.19 -28.28
CA VAL A 703 0.50 -43.92 -28.13
C VAL A 703 0.71 -45.08 -27.15
N SER A 704 -0.25 -45.31 -26.25
CA SER A 704 -0.30 -46.52 -25.45
C SER A 704 -1.58 -47.29 -25.73
N ALA A 705 -1.55 -48.60 -25.53
CA ALA A 705 -2.71 -49.46 -25.59
C ALA A 705 -3.31 -49.60 -24.19
N LEU A 706 -4.63 -49.73 -24.13
CA LEU A 706 -5.40 -49.89 -22.90
C LEU A 706 -6.21 -51.17 -22.96
N ASN A 707 -6.23 -51.89 -21.84
CA ASN A 707 -7.26 -52.88 -21.54
C ASN A 707 -7.87 -52.57 -20.16
N ALA A 708 -8.83 -53.38 -19.71
CA ALA A 708 -9.45 -53.17 -18.38
C ALA A 708 -8.45 -53.16 -17.20
N GLY A 709 -7.28 -53.78 -17.36
CA GLY A 709 -6.24 -53.93 -16.35
C GLY A 709 -5.25 -52.78 -16.25
N GLY A 710 -5.13 -51.96 -17.30
CA GLY A 710 -4.24 -50.79 -17.27
C GLY A 710 -3.68 -50.39 -18.63
N GLU A 711 -2.80 -49.38 -18.56
CA GLU A 711 -2.07 -48.82 -19.70
C GLU A 711 -0.79 -49.60 -19.97
N SER A 712 -0.54 -49.92 -21.24
CA SER A 712 0.74 -50.48 -21.70
C SER A 712 1.88 -49.46 -21.57
N PRO A 713 3.15 -49.89 -21.73
CA PRO A 713 4.22 -48.97 -22.08
C PRO A 713 3.84 -48.12 -23.31
N LYS A 714 4.28 -46.86 -23.33
CA LYS A 714 4.06 -45.94 -24.45
C LYS A 714 4.97 -46.32 -25.63
N SER A 715 4.48 -46.12 -26.84
CA SER A 715 5.24 -46.30 -28.08
C SER A 715 6.49 -45.43 -28.13
N ASP A 716 7.36 -45.72 -29.09
CA ASP A 716 8.36 -44.77 -29.54
C ASP A 716 7.72 -43.45 -29.96
N VAL A 717 8.47 -42.36 -29.78
CA VAL A 717 8.01 -41.01 -30.12
C VAL A 717 8.04 -40.84 -31.64
N VAL A 718 6.95 -40.32 -32.21
CA VAL A 718 7.00 -39.69 -33.53
C VAL A 718 6.98 -38.18 -33.38
N GLU A 719 7.93 -37.50 -34.03
CA GLU A 719 7.99 -36.03 -34.09
C GLU A 719 7.50 -35.57 -35.46
N VAL A 720 6.53 -34.66 -35.47
CA VAL A 720 5.93 -34.08 -36.67
C VAL A 720 6.00 -32.57 -36.55
N PHE A 721 6.73 -31.93 -37.45
CA PHE A 721 6.78 -30.46 -37.53
C PHE A 721 5.66 -29.95 -38.43
N THR A 722 4.78 -29.10 -37.92
CA THR A 722 3.80 -28.38 -38.73
C THR A 722 4.46 -27.13 -39.28
N PHE A 723 4.45 -26.96 -40.60
CA PHE A 723 5.05 -25.79 -41.25
C PHE A 723 4.19 -25.31 -42.40
N ASP A 724 4.31 -24.03 -42.70
CA ASP A 724 3.73 -23.42 -43.88
C ASP A 724 4.82 -23.31 -44.95
N SER A 725 4.81 -24.25 -45.90
CA SER A 725 5.78 -24.26 -47.01
C SER A 725 5.74 -23.00 -47.90
N THR A 726 4.75 -22.12 -47.73
CA THR A 726 4.65 -20.83 -48.43
C THR A 726 5.44 -19.70 -47.76
N GLN A 727 5.94 -19.89 -46.54
CA GLN A 727 6.70 -18.91 -45.75
C GLN A 727 8.22 -19.15 -45.85
N PRO A 728 9.07 -18.11 -45.68
CA PRO A 728 10.52 -18.26 -45.70
C PRO A 728 11.04 -19.03 -44.46
N ARG A 729 12.11 -19.81 -44.64
CA ARG A 729 12.83 -20.47 -43.54
C ARG A 729 13.68 -19.46 -42.75
N PRO A 730 13.96 -19.70 -41.45
CA PRO A 730 14.87 -18.87 -40.67
C PRO A 730 16.31 -18.88 -41.19
N ASN A 731 17.09 -17.89 -40.76
CA ASN A 731 18.53 -17.84 -40.99
C ASN A 731 19.28 -18.89 -40.16
N VAL A 732 20.45 -19.33 -40.64
CA VAL A 732 21.34 -20.23 -39.87
C VAL A 732 21.82 -19.52 -38.60
N PRO A 733 21.74 -20.14 -37.41
CA PRO A 733 22.21 -19.50 -36.18
C PRO A 733 23.71 -19.19 -36.20
N SER A 734 24.11 -18.09 -35.58
CA SER A 734 25.50 -17.62 -35.51
C SER A 734 25.95 -17.41 -34.05
N GLY A 735 27.26 -17.29 -33.80
CA GLY A 735 27.78 -16.95 -32.47
C GLY A 735 27.72 -18.07 -31.41
N LEU A 736 27.67 -19.35 -31.80
CA LEU A 736 27.64 -20.47 -30.87
C LEU A 736 28.90 -20.50 -29.96
N SER A 737 28.70 -20.50 -28.63
CA SER A 737 29.74 -20.51 -27.59
C SER A 737 29.38 -21.42 -26.41
N VAL A 738 30.35 -21.66 -25.51
CA VAL A 738 30.22 -22.49 -24.31
C VAL A 738 30.53 -21.63 -23.06
N PRO A 739 29.53 -20.98 -22.46
CA PRO A 739 29.75 -20.11 -21.29
C PRO A 739 30.16 -20.86 -20.02
N ALA A 740 29.69 -22.11 -19.83
CA ALA A 740 29.97 -22.90 -18.64
C ALA A 740 30.14 -24.39 -18.95
N THR A 741 31.06 -25.03 -18.24
CA THR A 741 31.31 -26.47 -18.33
C THR A 741 31.51 -27.05 -16.93
N LYS A 742 30.72 -28.06 -16.56
CA LYS A 742 30.81 -28.81 -15.30
C LYS A 742 31.18 -30.29 -15.55
N SER A 743 31.18 -31.14 -14.53
CA SER A 743 31.51 -32.56 -14.71
C SER A 743 30.37 -33.33 -15.39
N LEU A 744 29.11 -32.95 -15.13
CA LEU A 744 27.92 -33.59 -15.68
C LEU A 744 27.06 -32.67 -16.57
N SER A 745 27.55 -31.47 -16.90
CA SER A 745 26.82 -30.59 -17.81
C SER A 745 27.71 -29.66 -18.66
N VAL A 746 27.17 -29.26 -19.80
CA VAL A 746 27.74 -28.24 -20.70
C VAL A 746 26.64 -27.24 -21.03
N THR A 747 26.90 -25.94 -20.83
CA THR A 747 25.98 -24.87 -21.24
C THR A 747 26.44 -24.29 -22.57
N LEU A 748 25.50 -24.04 -23.49
CA LEU A 748 25.70 -23.51 -24.83
C LEU A 748 24.85 -22.26 -25.02
N GLU A 749 25.37 -21.27 -25.72
CA GLU A 749 24.67 -20.02 -26.08
C GLU A 749 24.99 -19.61 -27.51
N TRP A 750 24.06 -18.93 -28.20
CA TRP A 750 24.24 -18.40 -29.55
C TRP A 750 23.40 -17.13 -29.80
N ALA A 751 23.57 -16.49 -30.95
CA ALA A 751 22.77 -15.34 -31.35
C ALA A 751 21.39 -15.77 -31.88
N PRO A 752 20.28 -15.14 -31.44
CA PRO A 752 18.95 -15.44 -31.97
C PRO A 752 18.85 -15.24 -33.49
N ALA A 753 18.22 -16.19 -34.20
CA ALA A 753 17.98 -16.12 -35.63
C ALA A 753 16.59 -15.51 -35.93
N GLU A 754 16.54 -14.60 -36.91
CA GLU A 754 15.30 -13.95 -37.34
C GLU A 754 14.27 -14.98 -37.85
N ASN A 755 13.02 -14.83 -37.42
CA ASN A 755 11.90 -15.76 -37.68
C ASN A 755 12.05 -17.17 -37.09
N ALA A 756 13.03 -17.41 -36.21
CA ALA A 756 13.16 -18.67 -35.49
C ALA A 756 12.14 -18.75 -34.34
N ILE A 757 11.40 -19.86 -34.32
CA ILE A 757 10.49 -20.26 -33.24
C ILE A 757 11.21 -21.20 -32.26
N SER A 758 12.14 -22.01 -32.76
CA SER A 758 12.97 -22.90 -31.95
C SER A 758 14.31 -23.19 -32.60
N TYR A 759 15.18 -23.83 -31.84
CA TYR A 759 16.49 -24.28 -32.27
C TYR A 759 16.63 -25.77 -31.99
N THR A 760 17.41 -26.47 -32.82
CA THR A 760 17.78 -27.87 -32.57
C THR A 760 19.27 -27.98 -32.39
N VAL A 761 19.70 -28.57 -31.26
CA VAL A 761 21.09 -28.76 -30.90
C VAL A 761 21.53 -30.17 -31.25
N TYR A 762 22.70 -30.27 -31.87
CA TYR A 762 23.32 -31.50 -32.28
C TYR A 762 24.66 -31.68 -31.59
N ARG A 763 25.01 -32.93 -31.28
CA ARG A 763 26.28 -33.32 -30.67
C ARG A 763 27.00 -34.38 -31.49
N ALA A 764 28.32 -34.35 -31.48
CA ALA A 764 29.17 -35.41 -31.99
C ALA A 764 30.37 -35.64 -31.04
N ALA A 765 30.93 -36.84 -31.07
CA ALA A 765 32.18 -37.17 -30.36
C ALA A 765 33.43 -36.67 -31.10
N GLU A 766 33.31 -36.38 -32.39
CA GLU A 766 34.40 -35.95 -33.29
C GLU A 766 33.92 -34.80 -34.18
N GLN A 767 34.83 -33.90 -34.58
CA GLN A 767 34.51 -32.67 -35.31
C GLN A 767 33.77 -32.89 -36.64
N ASN A 768 34.11 -33.97 -37.36
CA ASN A 768 33.48 -34.36 -38.63
C ASN A 768 32.64 -35.63 -38.49
N GLY A 769 32.26 -35.97 -37.26
CA GLY A 769 31.48 -37.16 -36.96
C GLY A 769 29.99 -37.02 -37.33
N ASN A 770 29.23 -38.08 -37.04
CA ASN A 770 27.78 -38.06 -37.22
C ASN A 770 27.14 -37.22 -36.09
N TYR A 771 26.70 -36.02 -36.44
CA TYR A 771 26.00 -35.12 -35.51
C TYR A 771 24.58 -35.63 -35.24
N THR A 772 24.33 -36.06 -34.01
CA THR A 772 23.01 -36.53 -33.57
C THR A 772 22.28 -35.40 -32.84
N LYS A 773 20.97 -35.28 -33.05
CA LYS A 773 20.11 -34.34 -32.30
C LYS A 773 20.13 -34.74 -30.83
N ILE A 774 20.50 -33.82 -29.95
CA ILE A 774 20.49 -34.03 -28.49
C ILE A 774 19.34 -33.32 -27.78
N GLY A 775 18.79 -32.27 -28.40
CA GLY A 775 17.69 -31.51 -27.84
C GLY A 775 17.27 -30.36 -28.75
N SER A 776 16.22 -29.68 -28.32
CA SER A 776 15.71 -28.46 -28.94
C SER A 776 15.33 -27.47 -27.84
N THR A 777 15.33 -26.19 -28.16
CA THR A 777 15.06 -25.08 -27.23
C THR A 777 14.35 -23.95 -27.99
N SER A 778 13.53 -23.13 -27.32
CA SER A 778 12.94 -21.92 -27.92
C SER A 778 13.86 -20.69 -27.79
N THR A 779 14.77 -20.71 -26.83
CA THR A 779 15.73 -19.64 -26.56
C THR A 779 17.08 -19.94 -27.22
N ALA A 780 17.93 -18.92 -27.34
CA ALA A 780 19.24 -19.08 -27.96
C ALA A 780 20.31 -19.68 -27.01
N GLU A 781 19.88 -20.63 -26.16
CA GLU A 781 20.69 -21.28 -25.13
C GLU A 781 20.26 -22.73 -24.90
N TYR A 782 21.19 -23.61 -24.51
CA TYR A 782 20.91 -25.01 -24.20
C TYR A 782 21.91 -25.62 -23.21
N VAL A 783 21.43 -26.41 -22.25
CA VAL A 783 22.29 -27.14 -21.31
C VAL A 783 22.24 -28.64 -21.60
N ASP A 784 23.34 -29.20 -22.09
CA ASP A 784 23.51 -30.64 -22.24
C ASP A 784 23.89 -31.27 -20.89
N ARG A 785 22.99 -32.08 -20.33
CA ARG A 785 23.17 -32.82 -19.06
C ARG A 785 23.48 -34.31 -19.27
N ASN A 786 23.53 -34.79 -20.51
CA ASN A 786 23.82 -36.19 -20.85
C ASN A 786 25.27 -36.37 -21.26
N VAL A 787 26.18 -35.69 -20.55
CA VAL A 787 27.62 -35.72 -20.78
C VAL A 787 28.32 -36.53 -19.70
N THR A 788 29.45 -37.13 -20.05
CA THR A 788 30.29 -37.86 -19.10
C THR A 788 31.42 -36.94 -18.62
N PRO A 789 31.88 -37.01 -17.35
CA PRO A 789 33.03 -36.24 -16.88
C PRO A 789 34.30 -36.51 -17.70
N SER A 790 35.20 -35.53 -17.76
CA SER A 790 36.49 -35.62 -18.47
C SER A 790 36.38 -36.05 -19.95
N THR A 791 35.27 -35.71 -20.62
CA THR A 791 34.94 -36.14 -21.99
C THR A 791 34.77 -34.94 -22.92
N THR A 792 35.27 -35.07 -24.15
CA THR A 792 35.22 -34.00 -25.17
C THR A 792 34.03 -34.17 -26.11
N TYR A 793 33.31 -33.07 -26.38
CA TYR A 793 32.15 -33.04 -27.28
C TYR A 793 32.22 -31.88 -28.29
N TYR A 794 31.54 -32.05 -29.43
CA TYR A 794 31.37 -31.04 -30.47
C TYR A 794 29.89 -30.74 -30.68
N TYR A 795 29.51 -29.47 -30.79
CA TYR A 795 28.11 -29.04 -30.91
C TYR A 795 27.83 -28.21 -32.17
N LYS A 796 26.61 -28.33 -32.71
CA LYS A 796 26.05 -27.51 -33.80
C LYS A 796 24.59 -27.19 -33.50
N VAL A 797 24.06 -26.12 -34.08
CA VAL A 797 22.65 -25.72 -33.89
C VAL A 797 21.97 -25.36 -35.22
N THR A 798 20.68 -25.64 -35.36
CA THR A 798 19.79 -25.14 -36.44
C THR A 798 18.70 -24.26 -35.84
N ALA A 799 18.13 -23.36 -36.63
CA ALA A 799 16.89 -22.63 -36.33
C ALA A 799 15.70 -23.18 -37.12
N THR A 800 14.52 -23.17 -36.53
CA THR A 800 13.26 -23.66 -37.09
C THR A 800 12.18 -22.61 -36.90
N GLY A 801 11.42 -22.31 -37.96
CA GLY A 801 10.33 -21.31 -37.95
C GLY A 801 9.17 -21.73 -38.85
N ILE A 802 8.19 -20.85 -39.08
CA ILE A 802 6.95 -21.19 -39.82
C ILE A 802 7.25 -21.79 -41.21
N GLY A 803 8.30 -21.32 -41.89
CA GLY A 803 8.71 -21.83 -43.21
C GLY A 803 9.55 -23.12 -43.23
N GLY A 804 9.91 -23.69 -42.07
CA GLY A 804 10.74 -24.90 -41.97
C GLY A 804 12.07 -24.72 -41.22
N GLU A 805 12.90 -25.77 -41.23
CA GLU A 805 14.23 -25.79 -40.61
C GLU A 805 15.33 -25.21 -41.54
N SER A 806 16.23 -24.42 -40.95
CA SER A 806 17.43 -23.82 -41.58
C SER A 806 18.60 -24.82 -41.73
N GLY A 807 19.74 -24.33 -42.24
CA GLY A 807 21.01 -25.08 -42.21
C GLY A 807 21.67 -25.14 -40.82
N LYS A 808 22.63 -26.05 -40.62
CA LYS A 808 23.40 -26.19 -39.36
C LYS A 808 24.48 -25.12 -39.25
N SER A 809 24.72 -24.63 -38.03
CA SER A 809 25.82 -23.71 -37.70
C SER A 809 27.21 -24.33 -37.86
N GLU A 810 28.23 -23.48 -37.71
CA GLU A 810 29.60 -23.92 -37.44
C GLU A 810 29.71 -24.69 -36.12
N SER A 811 30.71 -25.56 -35.99
CA SER A 811 30.91 -26.41 -34.82
C SER A 811 31.71 -25.74 -33.69
N ILE A 812 31.33 -25.96 -32.43
CA ILE A 812 32.10 -25.58 -31.23
C ILE A 812 32.58 -26.84 -30.46
N LYS A 813 33.70 -26.74 -29.72
CA LYS A 813 34.32 -27.85 -28.94
C LYS A 813 34.40 -27.50 -27.45
N THR A 814 34.16 -28.47 -26.56
CA THR A 814 34.47 -28.37 -25.11
C THR A 814 34.81 -29.73 -24.47
N THR A 815 35.41 -29.72 -23.28
CA THR A 815 35.76 -30.90 -22.47
C THR A 815 35.23 -30.73 -21.04
N THR A 816 34.40 -31.67 -20.57
CA THR A 816 33.82 -31.65 -19.21
C THR A 816 34.86 -31.79 -18.10
N ASN A 817 34.56 -31.27 -16.91
CA ASN A 817 35.47 -31.29 -15.76
C ASN A 817 35.67 -32.71 -15.19
N HIS A 818 36.61 -32.86 -14.25
CA HIS A 818 36.79 -34.09 -13.49
C HIS A 818 35.57 -34.40 -12.60
N PRO A 819 35.29 -35.68 -12.28
CA PRO A 819 34.18 -36.06 -11.39
C PRO A 819 34.30 -35.39 -10.01
N VAL A 820 33.17 -34.96 -9.46
CA VAL A 820 33.05 -34.43 -8.08
C VAL A 820 32.15 -35.33 -7.23
N ILE A 821 32.24 -35.20 -5.90
CA ILE A 821 31.41 -35.91 -4.92
C ILE A 821 30.55 -34.93 -4.12
N LEU A 822 29.49 -35.44 -3.48
CA LEU A 822 28.63 -34.66 -2.59
C LEU A 822 29.47 -34.03 -1.46
N PRO A 823 29.23 -32.75 -1.06
CA PRO A 823 30.00 -32.10 0.00
C PRO A 823 29.81 -32.78 1.36
N GLU A 824 30.66 -32.42 2.33
CA GLU A 824 30.44 -32.84 3.72
C GLU A 824 29.35 -31.99 4.40
N MET A 825 28.62 -32.60 5.34
CA MET A 825 27.64 -31.89 6.18
C MET A 825 28.32 -30.74 6.95
N PRO A 826 27.80 -29.51 6.91
CA PRO A 826 28.37 -28.38 7.64
C PRO A 826 28.53 -28.62 9.15
N ALA A 827 29.71 -28.30 9.68
CA ALA A 827 30.06 -28.41 11.10
C ALA A 827 30.26 -27.03 11.75
N GLY A 828 30.39 -26.97 13.08
CA GLY A 828 30.76 -25.73 13.77
C GLY A 828 29.66 -24.65 13.85
N LEU A 829 28.39 -24.98 13.57
CA LEU A 829 27.28 -24.02 13.59
C LEU A 829 27.18 -23.32 14.97
N SER A 830 27.40 -22.00 14.97
CA SER A 830 27.43 -21.17 16.18
C SER A 830 26.89 -19.77 15.92
N ALA A 831 26.44 -19.09 16.99
CA ALA A 831 25.96 -17.72 16.92
C ALA A 831 27.11 -16.72 17.14
N GLY A 832 27.07 -15.61 16.40
CA GLY A 832 27.86 -14.41 16.63
C GLY A 832 27.24 -13.49 17.67
N LYS A 833 27.38 -12.17 17.47
CA LYS A 833 26.74 -11.15 18.32
C LYS A 833 25.23 -11.17 18.09
N ILE A 834 24.47 -11.28 19.18
CA ILE A 834 23.00 -11.27 19.14
C ILE A 834 22.46 -9.92 19.58
N SER A 835 21.54 -9.36 18.80
CA SER A 835 20.77 -8.16 19.13
C SER A 835 19.27 -8.42 19.01
N THR A 836 18.46 -7.40 19.28
CA THR A 836 17.00 -7.46 19.12
C THR A 836 16.54 -7.35 17.66
N SER A 837 17.42 -6.93 16.74
CA SER A 837 17.10 -6.69 15.32
C SER A 837 17.82 -7.63 14.35
N ALA A 838 19.00 -8.14 14.70
CA ALA A 838 19.74 -9.08 13.87
C ALA A 838 20.74 -9.92 14.67
N PHE A 839 21.17 -11.04 14.09
CA PHE A 839 22.36 -11.76 14.56
C PHE A 839 23.03 -12.55 13.44
N GLU A 840 24.33 -12.76 13.60
CA GLU A 840 25.12 -13.62 12.71
C GLU A 840 25.05 -15.08 13.18
N ILE A 841 24.92 -16.01 12.24
CA ILE A 841 25.24 -17.43 12.40
C ILE A 841 26.42 -17.79 11.50
N LYS A 842 27.29 -18.68 11.96
CA LYS A 842 28.49 -19.10 11.22
C LYS A 842 28.80 -20.58 11.41
N TRP A 843 29.45 -21.17 10.43
CA TRP A 843 29.84 -22.59 10.40
C TRP A 843 31.22 -22.74 9.74
N ASP A 844 31.76 -23.96 9.77
CA ASP A 844 33.00 -24.29 9.09
C ASP A 844 32.75 -24.52 7.59
N SER A 845 33.66 -24.07 6.72
CA SER A 845 33.54 -24.31 5.28
C SER A 845 33.66 -25.82 4.98
N ALA A 846 32.74 -26.36 4.18
CA ALA A 846 32.75 -27.73 3.70
C ALA A 846 33.50 -27.84 2.37
N ASP A 847 34.36 -28.85 2.22
CA ASP A 847 35.08 -29.12 0.98
C ASP A 847 34.10 -29.48 -0.17
N ASN A 848 34.38 -29.00 -1.38
CA ASN A 848 33.56 -29.17 -2.59
C ASN A 848 32.15 -28.55 -2.55
N ALA A 849 31.82 -27.74 -1.53
CA ALA A 849 30.57 -26.99 -1.48
C ALA A 849 30.61 -25.80 -2.45
N GLU A 850 29.59 -25.68 -3.30
CA GLU A 850 29.38 -24.48 -4.14
C GLU A 850 28.53 -23.43 -3.38
N SER A 851 27.69 -23.87 -2.43
CA SER A 851 26.82 -23.01 -1.62
C SER A 851 26.26 -23.73 -0.39
N TYR A 852 25.57 -23.00 0.47
CA TYR A 852 24.90 -23.48 1.68
C TYR A 852 23.46 -23.00 1.72
N THR A 853 22.55 -23.87 2.20
CA THR A 853 21.14 -23.53 2.43
C THR A 853 20.88 -23.34 3.92
N ILE A 854 20.22 -22.25 4.30
CA ILE A 854 19.90 -21.93 5.69
C ILE A 854 18.43 -22.26 5.96
N TYR A 855 18.19 -23.00 7.04
CA TYR A 855 16.87 -23.34 7.54
C TYR A 855 16.63 -22.72 8.91
N ARG A 856 15.43 -22.19 9.15
CA ARG A 856 15.02 -21.58 10.41
C ARG A 856 13.61 -22.00 10.82
N LYS A 857 13.38 -22.11 12.13
CA LYS A 857 12.06 -22.08 12.77
C LYS A 857 12.05 -21.11 13.95
N ALA A 858 10.97 -20.37 14.17
CA ALA A 858 10.84 -19.58 15.40
C ALA A 858 10.38 -20.47 16.57
N ASP A 859 10.67 -20.05 17.81
CA ASP A 859 10.11 -20.70 18.99
C ASP A 859 8.56 -20.73 18.90
N GLY A 860 7.99 -21.94 19.00
CA GLY A 860 6.56 -22.19 18.86
C GLY A 860 6.12 -22.69 17.48
N ASP A 861 6.99 -22.58 16.46
CA ASP A 861 6.72 -23.14 15.12
C ASP A 861 7.12 -24.63 15.08
N SER A 862 6.37 -25.44 14.32
CA SER A 862 6.61 -26.89 14.20
C SER A 862 7.77 -27.23 13.28
N ASP A 863 7.89 -26.51 12.17
CA ASP A 863 8.70 -26.92 11.03
C ASP A 863 9.77 -25.89 10.68
N PHE A 864 10.90 -26.39 10.17
CA PHE A 864 11.93 -25.53 9.58
C PHE A 864 11.51 -25.07 8.19
N THR A 865 11.82 -23.82 7.88
CA THR A 865 11.65 -23.23 6.56
C THR A 865 13.01 -22.85 6.01
N ARG A 866 13.21 -23.02 4.69
CA ARG A 866 14.38 -22.45 4.01
C ARG A 866 14.23 -20.93 3.99
N ILE A 867 15.22 -20.22 4.52
CA ILE A 867 15.17 -18.74 4.58
C ILE A 867 16.14 -18.09 3.60
N ASP A 868 17.27 -18.71 3.29
CA ASP A 868 18.24 -18.15 2.33
C ASP A 868 19.24 -19.20 1.81
N ARG A 869 20.05 -18.80 0.81
CA ARG A 869 21.20 -19.55 0.28
C ARG A 869 22.40 -18.62 0.10
N THR A 870 23.57 -19.05 0.57
CA THR A 870 24.82 -18.26 0.53
C THR A 870 25.99 -19.09 0.03
N THR A 871 27.01 -18.44 -0.55
CA THR A 871 28.29 -19.08 -0.88
C THR A 871 29.32 -18.94 0.25
N ALA A 872 29.06 -18.09 1.26
CA ALA A 872 29.94 -17.85 2.39
C ALA A 872 29.55 -18.73 3.60
N PRO A 873 30.50 -19.14 4.46
CA PRO A 873 30.20 -20.00 5.62
C PRO A 873 29.64 -19.22 6.83
N HIS A 874 28.88 -18.15 6.55
CA HIS A 874 28.18 -17.34 7.56
C HIS A 874 26.95 -16.67 6.92
N TYR A 875 26.01 -16.28 7.77
CA TYR A 875 24.77 -15.62 7.38
C TYR A 875 24.32 -14.66 8.49
N ILE A 876 23.87 -13.47 8.11
CA ILE A 876 23.25 -12.50 9.02
C ILE A 876 21.74 -12.62 8.85
N ASP A 877 21.03 -13.01 9.92
CA ASP A 877 19.58 -13.00 9.91
C ASP A 877 19.08 -11.68 10.53
N ASP A 878 18.62 -10.78 9.67
CA ASP A 878 17.97 -9.50 10.00
C ASP A 878 16.44 -9.55 9.82
N SER A 879 15.91 -10.71 9.40
CA SER A 879 14.47 -10.93 9.17
C SER A 879 13.72 -11.40 10.41
N ILE A 880 14.30 -11.18 11.60
CA ILE A 880 13.79 -11.68 12.88
C ILE A 880 12.73 -10.74 13.47
N SER A 881 11.79 -11.33 14.20
CA SER A 881 10.72 -10.62 14.91
C SER A 881 10.94 -10.57 16.42
N VAL A 882 10.79 -9.38 17.00
CA VAL A 882 10.74 -9.10 18.45
C VAL A 882 9.52 -9.72 19.16
N SER A 883 8.56 -10.24 18.39
CA SER A 883 7.39 -10.97 18.90
C SER A 883 7.65 -12.46 19.14
N LYS A 884 8.88 -12.94 18.92
CA LYS A 884 9.29 -14.33 19.17
C LYS A 884 10.35 -14.37 20.26
N THR A 885 10.32 -15.42 21.09
CA THR A 885 11.27 -15.61 22.21
C THR A 885 12.63 -16.16 21.77
N GLY A 886 12.72 -16.69 20.55
CA GLY A 886 13.92 -17.34 20.03
C GLY A 886 13.70 -17.97 18.67
N TYR A 887 14.78 -18.48 18.08
CA TYR A 887 14.83 -19.15 16.79
C TYR A 887 15.76 -20.36 16.85
N THR A 888 15.50 -21.36 16.02
CA THR A 888 16.38 -22.53 15.84
C THR A 888 16.80 -22.64 14.38
N TYR A 889 18.08 -22.94 14.14
CA TYR A 889 18.70 -22.99 12.81
C TYR A 889 19.32 -24.35 12.48
N ARG A 890 19.36 -24.67 11.19
CA ARG A 890 20.15 -25.75 10.57
C ARG A 890 20.71 -25.28 9.23
N VAL A 891 21.82 -25.87 8.80
CA VAL A 891 22.49 -25.53 7.53
C VAL A 891 22.89 -26.80 6.79
N SER A 892 22.76 -26.83 5.47
CA SER A 892 23.24 -27.87 4.55
C SER A 892 24.22 -27.27 3.54
N ALA A 893 25.04 -28.10 2.90
CA ALA A 893 25.90 -27.71 1.78
C ALA A 893 25.36 -28.29 0.46
N GLU A 894 25.66 -27.66 -0.67
CA GLU A 894 25.19 -28.10 -1.99
C GLU A 894 26.28 -27.93 -3.06
N ASN A 895 26.34 -28.88 -3.99
CA ASN A 895 27.05 -28.77 -5.26
C ASN A 895 26.27 -29.49 -6.38
N GLU A 896 26.89 -29.74 -7.54
CA GLU A 896 26.21 -30.41 -8.67
C GLU A 896 25.72 -31.85 -8.39
N MET A 897 26.12 -32.48 -7.28
CA MET A 897 25.63 -33.78 -6.83
C MET A 897 24.37 -33.69 -5.96
N GLY A 898 23.95 -32.49 -5.56
CA GLY A 898 22.79 -32.24 -4.72
C GLY A 898 23.14 -31.66 -3.35
N GLU A 899 22.13 -31.64 -2.48
CA GLU A 899 22.19 -31.08 -1.13
C GLU A 899 22.54 -32.15 -0.09
N THR A 900 23.39 -31.81 0.88
CA THR A 900 23.76 -32.69 1.99
C THR A 900 22.64 -32.82 3.02
N GLU A 901 22.80 -33.77 3.95
CA GLU A 901 22.06 -33.74 5.23
C GLU A 901 22.28 -32.41 5.98
N GLN A 902 21.31 -32.05 6.83
CA GLN A 902 21.34 -30.81 7.61
C GLN A 902 22.21 -30.94 8.87
N SER A 903 22.86 -29.84 9.25
CA SER A 903 23.67 -29.72 10.47
C SER A 903 22.88 -29.99 11.76
N LYS A 904 23.60 -30.11 12.89
CA LYS A 904 22.98 -30.04 14.22
C LYS A 904 22.26 -28.70 14.43
N GLU A 905 21.20 -28.72 15.25
CA GLU A 905 20.41 -27.53 15.58
C GLU A 905 21.21 -26.52 16.42
N LEU A 906 21.10 -25.24 16.06
CA LEU A 906 21.52 -24.10 16.88
C LEU A 906 20.28 -23.35 17.37
N ARG A 907 20.04 -23.32 18.68
CA ARG A 907 18.95 -22.53 19.29
C ARG A 907 19.47 -21.21 19.82
N ILE A 908 18.85 -20.12 19.40
CA ILE A 908 19.16 -18.74 19.78
C ILE A 908 17.97 -18.16 20.53
N LYS A 909 18.20 -17.60 21.72
CA LYS A 909 17.17 -16.88 22.49
C LYS A 909 17.27 -15.40 22.20
N MET A 910 16.12 -14.75 22.00
CA MET A 910 16.06 -13.31 21.81
C MET A 910 16.31 -12.58 23.13
N PRO A 911 17.17 -11.54 23.16
CA PRO A 911 17.37 -10.74 24.36
C PRO A 911 16.12 -9.91 24.70
N VAL A 912 15.96 -9.55 25.99
CA VAL A 912 15.01 -8.50 26.38
C VAL A 912 15.48 -7.14 25.84
N PRO A 913 14.58 -6.16 25.64
CA PRO A 913 14.96 -4.85 25.13
C PRO A 913 15.83 -4.10 26.14
N GLN A 914 16.57 -3.11 25.65
CA GLN A 914 17.25 -2.16 26.53
C GLN A 914 16.23 -1.23 27.20
N ALA A 915 16.49 -0.85 28.46
CA ALA A 915 15.63 0.09 29.18
C ALA A 915 15.52 1.43 28.44
N PRO A 916 14.31 2.04 28.35
CA PRO A 916 14.16 3.38 27.80
C PRO A 916 14.98 4.42 28.58
N SER A 917 15.29 5.53 27.92
CA SER A 917 16.08 6.63 28.49
C SER A 917 15.39 7.98 28.32
N ASP A 918 15.92 9.04 28.96
CA ASP A 918 15.38 10.41 28.90
C ASP A 918 13.87 10.50 29.23
N LEU A 919 13.40 9.71 30.20
CA LEU A 919 12.03 9.85 30.68
C LEU A 919 11.86 11.24 31.31
N LYS A 920 10.90 12.02 30.80
CA LYS A 920 10.58 13.38 31.25
C LYS A 920 9.07 13.63 31.23
N VAL A 921 8.64 14.62 32.01
CA VAL A 921 7.27 15.15 31.94
C VAL A 921 7.20 16.09 30.74
N GLY A 922 6.38 15.74 29.76
CA GLY A 922 6.12 16.56 28.58
C GLY A 922 5.10 17.65 28.85
N LEU A 923 3.94 17.24 29.36
CA LEU A 923 2.80 18.12 29.67
C LEU A 923 2.14 17.65 30.96
N VAL A 924 1.67 18.58 31.77
CA VAL A 924 0.90 18.27 32.98
C VAL A 924 -0.43 19.00 32.90
N GLY A 925 -1.51 18.32 33.27
CA GLY A 925 -2.83 18.90 33.37
C GLY A 925 -3.31 18.96 34.80
N GLU A 926 -4.60 19.25 34.96
CA GLU A 926 -5.27 19.14 36.26
C GLU A 926 -5.25 17.69 36.77
N SER A 927 -5.68 16.75 35.94
CA SER A 927 -5.91 15.35 36.28
C SER A 927 -5.19 14.40 35.31
N PHE A 928 -4.09 14.86 34.71
CA PHE A 928 -3.26 14.02 33.86
C PHE A 928 -1.79 14.39 33.92
N VAL A 929 -0.94 13.41 33.60
CA VAL A 929 0.50 13.58 33.40
C VAL A 929 0.88 12.98 32.05
N GLY A 930 1.42 13.81 31.16
CA GLY A 930 2.01 13.42 29.88
C GLY A 930 3.51 13.15 30.03
N LEU A 931 3.93 11.95 29.66
CA LEU A 931 5.30 11.44 29.74
C LEU A 931 5.87 11.27 28.34
N ILE A 932 7.14 11.62 28.17
CA ILE A 932 7.91 11.48 26.93
C ILE A 932 9.23 10.79 27.26
N TRP A 933 9.74 9.93 26.37
CA TRP A 933 11.03 9.24 26.56
C TRP A 933 11.72 8.96 25.22
N LYS A 934 12.95 8.48 25.29
CA LYS A 934 13.70 7.91 24.16
C LYS A 934 13.66 6.39 24.20
N SER A 935 13.19 5.78 23.10
CA SER A 935 13.31 4.34 22.84
C SER A 935 14.76 3.96 22.52
N ASN A 936 15.16 2.75 22.89
CA ASN A 936 16.44 2.14 22.52
C ASN A 936 16.26 0.94 21.56
N GLY A 937 15.04 0.74 21.04
CA GLY A 937 14.71 -0.31 20.08
C GLY A 937 14.58 -1.72 20.66
N GLY A 938 13.88 -2.57 19.90
CA GLY A 938 13.70 -3.99 20.23
C GLY A 938 12.46 -4.32 21.06
N GLU A 939 11.66 -3.33 21.42
CA GLU A 939 10.40 -3.47 22.14
C GLU A 939 9.15 -3.46 21.23
N ASN A 940 8.10 -4.14 21.67
CA ASN A 940 6.76 -4.05 21.08
C ASN A 940 5.88 -3.02 21.78
N GLN A 941 6.20 -2.72 23.04
CA GLN A 941 5.52 -1.73 23.87
C GLN A 941 6.41 -1.29 25.04
N VAL A 942 6.02 -0.19 25.67
CA VAL A 942 6.60 0.30 26.92
C VAL A 942 5.52 0.31 28.00
N ASN A 943 5.78 -0.32 29.14
CA ASN A 943 4.89 -0.34 30.31
C ASN A 943 5.20 0.84 31.25
N ILE A 944 4.16 1.50 31.75
CA ILE A 944 4.27 2.70 32.60
C ILE A 944 3.87 2.36 34.02
N TYR A 945 4.76 2.70 34.96
CA TYR A 945 4.55 2.52 36.38
C TYR A 945 4.54 3.88 37.07
N ARG A 946 3.66 4.03 38.07
CA ARG A 946 3.67 5.15 38.99
C ARG A 946 3.70 4.67 40.42
N GLU A 947 4.30 5.46 41.30
CA GLU A 947 4.29 5.25 42.73
C GLU A 947 3.73 6.50 43.44
N ALA A 948 2.78 6.27 44.37
CA ALA A 948 2.33 7.26 45.33
C ALA A 948 2.01 6.59 46.67
N ASN A 949 2.34 7.25 47.78
CA ASN A 949 2.09 6.75 49.15
C ASN A 949 2.63 5.32 49.39
N GLY A 950 3.78 4.98 48.78
CA GLY A 950 4.42 3.66 48.89
C GLY A 950 3.72 2.52 48.12
N LYS A 951 2.75 2.85 47.24
CA LYS A 951 2.08 1.89 46.37
C LYS A 951 2.49 2.11 44.92
N VAL A 952 3.02 1.06 44.29
CA VAL A 952 3.34 1.02 42.86
C VAL A 952 2.15 0.46 42.08
N GLU A 953 1.80 1.13 40.98
CA GLU A 953 0.74 0.72 40.05
C GLU A 953 1.27 0.73 38.62
N ASN A 954 0.94 -0.29 37.82
CA ASN A 954 1.06 -0.21 36.38
C ASN A 954 -0.19 0.50 35.84
N VAL A 955 -0.01 1.67 35.22
CA VAL A 955 -1.11 2.51 34.74
C VAL A 955 -1.42 2.34 33.27
N GLY A 956 -0.66 1.51 32.56
CA GLY A 956 -0.89 1.20 31.16
C GLY A 956 0.40 0.97 30.38
N TYR A 957 0.25 0.97 29.06
CA TYR A 957 1.37 0.81 28.12
C TYR A 957 1.23 1.77 26.94
N ALA A 958 2.33 2.00 26.24
CA ALA A 958 2.38 2.79 25.02
C ALA A 958 3.11 2.03 23.89
N LYS A 959 2.70 2.30 22.65
CA LYS A 959 3.35 1.82 21.41
C LYS A 959 4.13 2.92 20.68
N VAL A 960 4.14 4.11 21.25
CA VAL A 960 4.87 5.29 20.79
C VAL A 960 5.58 5.89 21.99
N ASN A 961 6.51 6.81 21.75
CA ASN A 961 7.38 7.38 22.79
C ASN A 961 6.71 8.45 23.67
N THR A 962 5.39 8.38 23.83
CA THR A 962 4.59 9.31 24.62
C THR A 962 3.37 8.61 25.22
N PHE A 963 3.08 8.90 26.48
CA PHE A 963 1.95 8.34 27.23
C PHE A 963 1.32 9.40 28.12
N TYR A 964 0.01 9.30 28.36
CA TYR A 964 -0.72 10.22 29.23
C TYR A 964 -1.46 9.42 30.30
N ASP A 965 -1.00 9.50 31.54
CA ASP A 965 -1.74 9.00 32.70
C ASP A 965 -2.89 9.94 33.01
N ARG A 966 -4.10 9.63 32.52
CA ARG A 966 -5.34 10.38 32.80
C ARG A 966 -6.08 9.90 34.05
N THR A 967 -5.43 9.05 34.84
CA THR A 967 -5.94 8.58 36.14
C THR A 967 -5.25 9.28 37.30
N ALA A 968 -4.43 10.30 37.03
CA ALA A 968 -3.70 11.05 38.03
C ALA A 968 -4.64 11.99 38.79
N GLU A 969 -4.55 11.99 40.12
CA GLU A 969 -5.40 12.83 40.97
C GLU A 969 -4.75 14.20 41.21
N PRO A 970 -5.51 15.32 41.11
CA PRO A 970 -4.96 16.65 41.36
C PRO A 970 -4.37 16.78 42.76
N GLY A 971 -3.14 17.30 42.86
CA GLY A 971 -2.44 17.54 44.13
C GLY A 971 -1.73 16.33 44.73
N VAL A 972 -1.80 15.15 44.11
CA VAL A 972 -1.05 13.96 44.54
C VAL A 972 0.31 13.93 43.85
N GLU A 973 1.39 13.79 44.62
CA GLU A 973 2.73 13.63 44.06
C GLU A 973 2.94 12.18 43.60
N TYR A 974 3.38 12.01 42.35
CA TYR A 974 3.67 10.71 41.76
C TYR A 974 5.13 10.62 41.31
N THR A 975 5.74 9.47 41.54
CA THR A 975 7.02 9.07 40.91
C THR A 975 6.73 8.10 39.76
N TYR A 976 7.10 8.46 38.53
CA TYR A 976 6.93 7.60 37.35
C TYR A 976 8.26 6.98 36.92
N TYR A 977 8.21 5.73 36.45
CA TYR A 977 9.27 5.06 35.71
C TYR A 977 8.66 4.12 34.66
N ILE A 978 9.46 3.73 33.65
CA ILE A 978 8.98 2.91 32.53
C ILE A 978 9.89 1.71 32.26
N LYS A 979 9.35 0.70 31.59
CA LYS A 979 10.07 -0.50 31.14
C LYS A 979 9.67 -0.88 29.72
N ALA A 980 10.66 -1.13 28.87
CA ALA A 980 10.44 -1.66 27.52
C ALA A 980 10.11 -3.16 27.60
N MET A 981 9.26 -3.65 26.70
CA MET A 981 8.81 -5.05 26.71
C MET A 981 8.78 -5.66 25.31
N ASN A 982 9.31 -6.88 25.17
CA ASN A 982 9.12 -7.74 24.00
C ASN A 982 8.68 -9.15 24.45
N ALA A 983 8.65 -10.12 23.52
CA ALA A 983 8.25 -11.50 23.85
C ALA A 983 9.14 -12.18 24.89
N SER A 984 10.41 -11.78 25.00
CA SER A 984 11.36 -12.33 25.98
C SER A 984 11.20 -11.75 27.39
N GLY A 985 10.50 -10.62 27.54
CA GLY A 985 10.21 -10.01 28.83
C GLY A 985 10.42 -8.50 28.88
N GLU A 986 10.42 -7.97 30.10
CA GLU A 986 10.65 -6.55 30.38
C GLU A 986 12.14 -6.24 30.55
N SER A 987 12.52 -5.04 30.17
CA SER A 987 13.80 -4.44 30.49
C SER A 987 13.95 -4.11 31.99
N GLU A 988 15.15 -3.69 32.38
CA GLU A 988 15.36 -2.93 33.61
C GLU A 988 14.54 -1.61 33.60
N MET A 989 14.40 -0.98 34.77
CA MET A 989 13.70 0.31 34.88
C MET A 989 14.48 1.46 34.26
N SER A 990 13.77 2.43 33.68
CA SER A 990 14.32 3.72 33.24
C SER A 990 14.74 4.60 34.42
N ASN A 991 15.22 5.81 34.13
CA ASN A 991 15.22 6.91 35.10
C ASN A 991 13.78 7.23 35.56
N SER A 992 13.63 7.83 36.74
CA SER A 992 12.33 8.21 37.29
C SER A 992 12.08 9.73 37.21
N VAL A 993 10.82 10.13 37.19
CA VAL A 993 10.38 11.55 37.24
C VAL A 993 9.34 11.75 38.33
N ILE A 994 9.39 12.90 39.02
CA ILE A 994 8.44 13.25 40.09
C ILE A 994 7.60 14.44 39.65
N VAL A 995 6.28 14.36 39.81
CA VAL A 995 5.35 15.42 39.40
C VAL A 995 4.06 15.39 40.21
N THR A 996 3.50 16.58 40.44
CA THR A 996 2.20 16.79 41.09
C THR A 996 1.26 17.50 40.11
N PRO A 997 0.24 16.81 39.56
CA PRO A 997 -0.70 17.42 38.62
C PRO A 997 -1.66 18.38 39.35
N GLY A 998 -2.26 19.30 38.60
CA GLY A 998 -3.16 20.32 39.14
C GLY A 998 -3.08 21.64 38.37
N PHE A 999 -4.16 22.42 38.37
CA PHE A 999 -4.21 23.72 37.66
C PHE A 999 -3.13 24.71 38.09
N VAL A 1000 -2.74 24.67 39.36
CA VAL A 1000 -1.67 25.56 39.80
C VAL A 1000 -0.35 25.18 39.12
N THR A 1001 -0.04 23.89 39.05
CA THR A 1001 1.15 23.38 38.34
C THR A 1001 1.12 23.78 36.86
N VAL A 1002 -0.05 23.73 36.22
CA VAL A 1002 -0.22 24.21 34.82
C VAL A 1002 0.19 25.67 34.68
N LEU A 1003 -0.34 26.56 35.54
CA LEU A 1003 -0.02 27.98 35.52
C LEU A 1003 1.46 28.26 35.81
N GLU A 1004 2.06 27.53 36.74
CA GLU A 1004 3.49 27.67 37.04
C GLU A 1004 4.37 27.30 35.85
N ASN A 1005 4.07 26.17 35.20
CA ASN A 1005 4.84 25.72 34.04
C ASN A 1005 4.80 26.75 32.89
N TYR A 1006 3.62 27.29 32.58
CA TYR A 1006 3.50 28.35 31.57
C TYR A 1006 4.21 29.64 32.00
N MET A 1007 4.09 30.04 33.27
CA MET A 1007 4.80 31.22 33.76
C MET A 1007 6.32 31.07 33.65
N GLU A 1008 6.88 29.91 34.00
CA GLU A 1008 8.31 29.63 33.86
C GLU A 1008 8.74 29.60 32.40
N GLN A 1009 7.93 29.01 31.52
CA GLN A 1009 8.16 29.02 30.08
C GLN A 1009 8.21 30.45 29.54
N PHE A 1010 7.20 31.28 29.85
CA PHE A 1010 7.14 32.67 29.40
C PHE A 1010 8.23 33.55 30.01
N GLN A 1011 8.72 33.21 31.20
CA GLN A 1011 9.88 33.87 31.76
C GLN A 1011 11.15 33.57 30.96
N LYS A 1012 11.33 32.32 30.52
CA LYS A 1012 12.49 31.90 29.70
C LYS A 1012 12.47 32.50 28.30
N THR A 1013 11.29 32.62 27.69
CA THR A 1013 11.12 33.24 26.36
C THR A 1013 11.10 34.77 26.40
N GLY A 1014 11.06 35.37 27.59
CA GLY A 1014 11.00 36.83 27.77
C GLY A 1014 9.61 37.44 27.55
N GLU A 1015 8.58 36.61 27.35
CA GLU A 1015 7.18 37.03 27.19
C GLU A 1015 6.55 37.48 28.53
N LEU A 1016 7.11 37.05 29.65
CA LEU A 1016 6.75 37.45 31.01
C LEU A 1016 7.98 37.98 31.77
N SER A 1017 7.98 39.27 32.07
CA SER A 1017 9.11 39.96 32.74
C SER A 1017 9.21 39.69 34.25
N GLY A 1018 10.38 39.96 34.85
CA GLY A 1018 10.68 39.70 36.27
C GLY A 1018 9.68 40.28 37.28
N PRO A 1019 9.30 41.57 37.24
CA PRO A 1019 8.34 42.14 38.20
C PRO A 1019 6.92 41.57 38.06
N ALA A 1020 6.45 41.37 36.83
CA ALA A 1020 5.14 40.77 36.57
C ALA A 1020 5.11 39.29 36.99
N PHE A 1021 6.16 38.54 36.65
CA PHE A 1021 6.38 37.17 37.11
C PHE A 1021 6.33 37.09 38.63
N ALA A 1022 7.12 37.90 39.34
CA ALA A 1022 7.17 37.91 40.79
C ALA A 1022 5.81 38.20 41.44
N GLN A 1023 5.05 39.15 40.88
CA GLN A 1023 3.70 39.49 41.37
C GLN A 1023 2.70 38.35 41.18
N LEU A 1024 2.69 37.74 39.99
CA LEU A 1024 1.83 36.60 39.66
C LEU A 1024 2.20 35.39 40.51
N SER A 1025 3.49 35.09 40.68
CA SER A 1025 3.99 33.96 41.48
C SER A 1025 3.62 34.12 42.96
N ALA A 1026 3.74 35.33 43.50
CA ALA A 1026 3.32 35.62 44.87
C ALA A 1026 1.81 35.39 45.06
N THR A 1027 0.99 35.79 44.08
CA THR A 1027 -0.47 35.60 44.12
C THR A 1027 -0.84 34.13 43.97
N LEU A 1028 -0.18 33.40 43.08
CA LEU A 1028 -0.40 31.97 42.87
C LEU A 1028 0.01 31.13 44.09
N ASN A 1029 1.09 31.52 44.78
CA ASN A 1029 1.47 30.94 46.07
C ASN A 1029 0.40 31.12 47.16
N GLN A 1030 -0.35 32.25 47.15
CA GLN A 1030 -1.51 32.41 48.04
C GLN A 1030 -2.65 31.46 47.66
N VAL A 1031 -2.90 31.25 46.37
CA VAL A 1031 -3.88 30.25 45.90
C VAL A 1031 -3.51 28.87 46.44
N LYS A 1032 -2.26 28.41 46.26
CA LYS A 1032 -1.75 27.14 46.83
C LYS A 1032 -1.95 27.06 48.33
N HIS A 1033 -1.55 28.10 49.06
CA HIS A 1033 -1.64 28.14 50.51
C HIS A 1033 -3.08 27.92 51.00
N HIS A 1034 -4.04 28.59 50.37
CA HIS A 1034 -5.45 28.50 50.73
C HIS A 1034 -6.09 27.17 50.28
N MET A 1035 -5.67 26.60 49.15
CA MET A 1035 -6.07 25.26 48.74
C MET A 1035 -5.61 24.20 49.74
N ASN A 1036 -4.34 24.23 50.15
CA ASN A 1036 -3.78 23.29 51.13
C ASN A 1036 -4.47 23.38 52.50
N LYS A 1037 -5.06 24.53 52.83
CA LYS A 1037 -5.88 24.75 54.03
C LYS A 1037 -7.36 24.41 53.86
N GLY A 1038 -7.80 23.95 52.69
CA GLY A 1038 -9.21 23.67 52.38
C GLY A 1038 -10.09 24.90 52.21
N SER A 1039 -9.52 26.11 52.07
CA SER A 1039 -10.27 27.37 51.97
C SER A 1039 -10.59 27.74 50.52
N LYS A 1040 -11.53 27.02 49.89
CA LYS A 1040 -11.93 27.20 48.47
C LYS A 1040 -12.28 28.66 48.14
N LYS A 1041 -13.03 29.33 49.02
CA LYS A 1041 -13.45 30.73 48.83
C LYS A 1041 -12.25 31.70 48.73
N GLN A 1042 -11.25 31.56 49.60
CA GLN A 1042 -10.07 32.41 49.56
C GLN A 1042 -9.19 32.09 48.35
N ALA A 1043 -9.04 30.81 47.99
CA ALA A 1043 -8.34 30.40 46.77
C ALA A 1043 -8.97 31.04 45.51
N ILE A 1044 -10.30 31.02 45.39
CA ILE A 1044 -11.03 31.70 44.30
C ILE A 1044 -10.72 33.21 44.28
N THR A 1045 -10.80 33.90 45.43
CA THR A 1045 -10.54 35.34 45.49
C THR A 1045 -9.12 35.70 45.04
N PHE A 1046 -8.11 34.92 45.43
CA PHE A 1046 -6.74 35.14 44.96
C PHE A 1046 -6.55 34.78 43.49
N MET A 1047 -7.28 33.80 42.98
CA MET A 1047 -7.25 33.44 41.55
C MET A 1047 -7.92 34.50 40.67
N GLU A 1048 -9.03 35.09 41.13
CA GLU A 1048 -9.65 36.27 40.49
C GLU A 1048 -8.67 37.46 40.48
N LYS A 1049 -7.98 37.70 41.60
CA LYS A 1049 -6.92 38.71 41.68
C LYS A 1049 -5.77 38.44 40.70
N TYR A 1050 -5.35 37.18 40.55
CA TYR A 1050 -4.34 36.79 39.56
C TYR A 1050 -4.82 37.11 38.14
N ALA A 1051 -6.07 36.78 37.81
CA ALA A 1051 -6.66 37.11 36.52
C ALA A 1051 -6.69 38.63 36.29
N ASP A 1052 -7.08 39.42 37.29
CA ASP A 1052 -7.07 40.89 37.20
C ASP A 1052 -5.66 41.46 36.96
N GLN A 1053 -4.64 40.88 37.61
CA GLN A 1053 -3.24 41.29 37.44
C GLN A 1053 -2.75 41.12 36.00
N LEU A 1054 -3.16 40.06 35.29
CA LEU A 1054 -2.84 39.86 33.87
C LEU A 1054 -3.39 41.00 32.99
N HIS A 1055 -4.47 41.65 33.43
CA HIS A 1055 -5.12 42.75 32.70
C HIS A 1055 -4.76 44.15 33.23
N SER A 1056 -4.00 44.26 34.32
CA SER A 1056 -3.60 45.54 34.90
C SER A 1056 -2.65 46.31 33.97
N LYS A 1057 -2.98 47.58 33.69
CA LYS A 1057 -2.10 48.49 32.94
C LYS A 1057 -1.06 49.06 33.91
N THR A 1058 0.02 48.35 34.15
CA THR A 1058 1.22 48.92 34.78
C THR A 1058 2.22 49.26 33.68
N ASP A 1059 2.33 50.55 33.37
CA ASP A 1059 3.12 51.14 32.27
C ASP A 1059 4.63 50.83 32.30
N GLN A 1060 5.12 50.03 33.25
CA GLN A 1060 6.54 49.74 33.40
C GLN A 1060 6.97 48.36 32.85
N HIS A 1061 6.08 47.38 32.70
CA HIS A 1061 6.45 46.02 32.25
C HIS A 1061 5.30 45.23 31.57
N PRO A 1062 5.08 45.37 30.26
CA PRO A 1062 3.96 44.70 29.58
C PRO A 1062 4.19 43.18 29.47
N ILE A 1063 3.17 42.40 29.85
CA ILE A 1063 3.06 40.97 29.51
C ILE A 1063 2.71 40.90 28.02
N GLN A 1064 3.43 40.10 27.24
CA GLN A 1064 3.12 39.94 25.81
C GLN A 1064 1.71 39.35 25.62
N SER A 1065 1.06 39.71 24.51
CA SER A 1065 -0.34 39.38 24.22
C SER A 1065 -0.65 37.89 24.34
N GLU A 1066 0.27 37.06 23.89
CA GLU A 1066 0.20 35.61 23.82
C GLU A 1066 0.28 35.00 25.22
N ALA A 1067 1.33 35.32 25.99
CA ALA A 1067 1.48 34.88 27.38
C ALA A 1067 0.28 35.30 28.24
N LYS A 1068 -0.19 36.53 28.05
CA LYS A 1068 -1.40 37.04 28.71
C LYS A 1068 -2.63 36.21 28.37
N TRP A 1069 -2.83 35.90 27.09
CA TRP A 1069 -3.99 35.12 26.65
C TRP A 1069 -3.97 33.70 27.25
N ILE A 1070 -2.84 32.98 27.17
CA ILE A 1070 -2.70 31.62 27.69
C ILE A 1070 -2.91 31.58 29.21
N LEU A 1071 -2.23 32.46 29.96
CA LEU A 1071 -2.38 32.51 31.42
C LEU A 1071 -3.82 32.89 31.83
N SER A 1072 -4.46 33.83 31.12
CA SER A 1072 -5.85 34.20 31.39
C SER A 1072 -6.82 33.04 31.13
N HIS A 1073 -6.60 32.28 30.05
CA HIS A 1073 -7.42 31.12 29.72
C HIS A 1073 -7.41 30.07 30.85
N TYR A 1074 -6.22 29.62 31.27
CA TYR A 1074 -6.11 28.63 32.34
C TYR A 1074 -6.54 29.16 33.71
N ALA A 1075 -6.32 30.44 34.00
CA ALA A 1075 -6.82 31.07 35.21
C ALA A 1075 -8.37 31.05 35.26
N GLN A 1076 -9.03 31.38 34.15
CA GLN A 1076 -10.50 31.36 34.06
C GLN A 1076 -11.07 29.95 34.17
N LEU A 1077 -10.48 28.97 33.47
CA LEU A 1077 -10.86 27.56 33.60
C LEU A 1077 -10.76 27.10 35.05
N PHE A 1078 -9.68 27.48 35.73
CA PHE A 1078 -9.49 27.10 37.12
C PHE A 1078 -10.53 27.74 38.05
N ILE A 1079 -10.84 29.03 37.87
CA ILE A 1079 -11.91 29.71 38.62
C ILE A 1079 -13.26 29.02 38.38
N GLN A 1080 -13.58 28.68 37.13
CA GLN A 1080 -14.84 28.03 36.77
C GLN A 1080 -14.96 26.67 37.47
N LYS A 1081 -13.91 25.83 37.43
CA LYS A 1081 -13.92 24.53 38.11
C LYS A 1081 -13.96 24.65 39.63
N MET A 1082 -13.36 25.69 40.21
CA MET A 1082 -13.50 25.96 41.65
C MET A 1082 -14.90 26.49 42.02
N LYS A 1083 -15.69 27.00 41.07
CA LYS A 1083 -17.06 27.48 41.33
C LYS A 1083 -18.11 26.39 41.14
N SER A 1084 -17.88 25.42 40.26
CA SER A 1084 -18.59 24.13 40.26
C SER A 1084 -18.27 23.33 41.51
#